data_AF-A0A6A4QY94-F1
#
_entry.id   AF-A0A6A4QY94-F1
#
_cell.length_a   1.000
_cell.length_b   1.000
_cell.length_c   1.000
_cell.angle_alpha   90.00
_cell.angle_beta   90.00
_cell.angle_gamma   90.00
#
_symmetry.space_group_name_H-M   'P 1'
#
loop_
_entity.id
_entity.type
_entity.pdbx_description
1 polymer ?
#
loop_
_entity_poly.entity_id
_entity_poly.type
_entity_poly.pdbx_seq_one_letter_code
_entity_poly.pdbx_strand_id
1 'polypeptide(L)'
;MDPELDQNDGVSTRKTPLHLPSSSSDEDTNDTVSPSNSIHSTNRRLDCMLQFLDRKLSYDHNHRLIPRPGSLPEFIAKGGATGIFKLPPRGAVHPARPPGLELRPHPLRETQIGRFLRNIVGTESQLWAATECGVRLWNFKDLYASWCNGVGGEDSSFRSGDDETAPFWESVWTSPALCLVSDEGNRLMWSGHKDGKIRCWQMDDRTLDDKNWRIHFKESLSWQAHRGPVLSLTFTSHGDLWSGSEGGAIKIWPWESIEKSIHMTKEERHTAVISVERSYVDLRSQLSTNGFNNMLTSDIKYLASDNSRAKVWSAGYFFFALWDARTRELLKVFNADGQIENRADMSSIQDFSVEFTLNSKKDKTQSAVGFFQRSRNAIIGAADAVRRVAAKGGFGDDNRRTEALVVTIDGMIWTGHSSGSLVKWDGNGNRIQDFIYHPFAVQCFCTFGMRIWVGYVTGTVQVLDLNGNLIGGWVAHNSPIVKMTVGAGYMFALANHGGIRGWNITSPGPLDNILRSELGGKEFVYSKIENVKILTGTWNVGQGKASQDSLMSWLGSVASDVGLVVVGLQEVEMGAGFLAMSAAKETVGLEGSSAGQWWLNMIDKTLDEGSTFERIGSRQLAGLVIAAWVKTSIRFHVGDVDVAAVPCGFGRAIGNKGAVGLRIRVYDRIMCFVNCHFAAHLEAVSRRNADFDHVYRTMSFSRPTNFLNAAAASTSSSVPTFRVTNSAEAMPELSEAEKVVFLGDLNYRLDGISYDEARDFVSQRCFDWLRERDQLRAEMDTGNVFQGMREAIITFPPTYKFERHQVGLAGYDSGEKKRIPAWCDRILYRDCRPSLVADCNLDCPVVSSVLQYEACMDVTDSDHKPVRCIFSTDIARVDESTRRQEFGEILQSNEKIKYLLKGLCKIPDTIISTNNIILQNQDTLILRITNKCAEDNAQFEIICEGQCTVMEGQKASNHQLRGSFGFPRWLEVSPATGIIGPDHMVEVSVHHEEYQTLEEFVDGVVQNSWCEDSRDMEAILVVKVRGKYSSQTRDHRVRVHHCYSAKKNQTDSQPNNSSDIQASVLRRSDFQRLSSSYDVVDRLHNLHSP
;
A
#
# COMPACT_ATOMS: atom_id res chain seq x y z
N MET A 1 6.54 -62.81 -11.59
CA MET A 1 6.90 -63.53 -12.81
C MET A 1 5.76 -63.33 -13.77
N ASP A 2 5.93 -62.41 -14.71
CA ASP A 2 5.14 -62.32 -15.95
C ASP A 2 5.50 -63.54 -16.84
N PRO A 3 4.64 -63.98 -17.79
CA PRO A 3 4.31 -63.15 -18.98
C PRO A 3 2.92 -63.34 -19.66
N GLU A 4 2.53 -62.29 -20.44
CA GLU A 4 2.01 -62.25 -21.84
C GLU A 4 0.78 -63.12 -22.26
N LEU A 5 -0.11 -62.78 -23.22
CA LEU A 5 -0.15 -61.89 -24.40
C LEU A 5 -1.60 -61.86 -25.00
N ASP A 6 -1.98 -60.75 -25.67
CA ASP A 6 -2.76 -60.62 -26.94
C ASP A 6 -4.29 -60.93 -27.12
N GLN A 7 -5.06 -59.92 -27.61
CA GLN A 7 -5.74 -59.84 -28.95
C GLN A 7 -7.02 -58.96 -29.06
N ASN A 8 -6.96 -57.99 -29.99
CA ASN A 8 -7.90 -57.57 -31.07
C ASN A 8 -9.34 -57.04 -30.89
N ASP A 9 -9.51 -55.75 -31.24
CA ASP A 9 -10.24 -55.14 -32.38
C ASP A 9 -11.60 -55.67 -32.92
N GLY A 10 -12.57 -54.74 -33.04
CA GLY A 10 -13.21 -54.41 -34.34
C GLY A 10 -14.75 -54.33 -34.46
N VAL A 11 -15.21 -53.23 -35.12
CA VAL A 11 -16.43 -53.08 -35.98
C VAL A 11 -17.74 -52.63 -35.24
N SER A 12 -18.64 -51.76 -35.73
CA SER A 12 -18.80 -50.73 -36.78
C SER A 12 -20.29 -50.35 -36.82
N THR A 13 -20.68 -49.11 -37.11
CA THR A 13 -21.72 -48.81 -38.14
C THR A 13 -21.78 -47.32 -38.48
N ARG A 14 -21.59 -47.02 -39.78
CA ARG A 14 -21.81 -45.74 -40.47
C ARG A 14 -23.25 -45.66 -41.01
N LYS A 15 -23.76 -44.44 -41.19
CA LYS A 15 -24.45 -43.99 -42.42
C LYS A 15 -24.38 -42.45 -42.55
N THR A 16 -23.98 -41.99 -43.74
CA THR A 16 -23.98 -40.63 -44.31
C THR A 16 -24.76 -40.69 -45.65
N PRO A 17 -24.87 -39.63 -46.48
CA PRO A 17 -25.25 -38.22 -46.28
C PRO A 17 -26.31 -37.76 -47.34
N LEU A 18 -26.73 -36.48 -47.31
CA LEU A 18 -27.31 -35.80 -48.50
C LEU A 18 -26.89 -34.31 -48.51
N HIS A 19 -26.30 -33.90 -49.63
CA HIS A 19 -25.90 -32.53 -50.00
C HIS A 19 -26.92 -31.94 -51.00
N LEU A 20 -27.12 -30.62 -50.98
CA LEU A 20 -27.44 -29.79 -52.16
C LEU A 20 -26.91 -28.34 -51.94
N PRO A 21 -26.58 -27.58 -53.01
CA PRO A 21 -25.70 -26.41 -52.98
C PRO A 21 -26.44 -25.05 -53.10
N SER A 22 -25.74 -23.96 -52.78
CA SER A 22 -26.21 -22.57 -52.94
C SER A 22 -25.34 -21.78 -53.92
N SER A 23 -25.98 -20.91 -54.72
CA SER A 23 -25.39 -20.03 -55.74
C SER A 23 -25.36 -18.55 -55.32
N SER A 24 -24.20 -17.92 -55.59
CA SER A 24 -23.88 -16.54 -56.03
C SER A 24 -24.40 -15.24 -55.34
N SER A 25 -23.41 -14.37 -55.09
CA SER A 25 -23.28 -12.90 -55.30
C SER A 25 -24.07 -11.91 -54.42
N ASP A 26 -23.43 -11.11 -53.56
CA ASP A 26 -22.81 -9.80 -53.87
C ASP A 26 -22.20 -9.13 -52.61
N GLU A 27 -21.47 -8.03 -52.84
CA GLU A 27 -20.36 -7.41 -52.11
C GLU A 27 -20.64 -6.67 -50.77
N ASP A 28 -19.55 -6.53 -50.00
CA ASP A 28 -19.13 -5.45 -49.09
C ASP A 28 -20.00 -4.96 -47.92
N THR A 29 -19.55 -5.26 -46.69
CA THR A 29 -18.98 -4.26 -45.75
C THR A 29 -18.43 -4.97 -44.49
N ASN A 30 -17.17 -4.68 -44.16
CA ASN A 30 -16.45 -5.20 -42.99
C ASN A 30 -16.97 -4.58 -41.69
N ASP A 31 -17.57 -5.41 -40.83
CA ASP A 31 -17.58 -5.22 -39.37
C ASP A 31 -17.59 -6.61 -38.70
N THR A 32 -16.40 -7.19 -38.50
CA THR A 32 -16.23 -8.47 -37.80
C THR A 32 -16.25 -8.26 -36.29
N VAL A 33 -17.46 -8.12 -35.72
CA VAL A 33 -17.70 -8.47 -34.31
C VAL A 33 -17.77 -10.00 -34.22
N SER A 34 -16.79 -10.61 -33.56
CA SER A 34 -16.72 -12.05 -33.35
C SER A 34 -17.91 -12.54 -32.49
N PRO A 35 -18.81 -13.43 -32.96
CA PRO A 35 -20.02 -13.82 -32.23
C PRO A 35 -19.76 -14.83 -31.09
N SER A 36 -18.57 -15.43 -31.02
CA SER A 36 -18.28 -16.54 -30.10
C SER A 36 -18.10 -16.11 -28.63
N ASN A 37 -17.74 -14.85 -28.38
CA ASN A 37 -17.40 -14.35 -27.05
C ASN A 37 -18.63 -14.01 -26.19
N SER A 38 -19.74 -13.63 -26.84
CA SER A 38 -21.04 -13.43 -26.18
C SER A 38 -21.53 -14.73 -25.53
N ILE A 39 -21.35 -15.87 -26.20
CA ILE A 39 -21.90 -17.16 -25.79
C ILE A 39 -21.21 -17.72 -24.55
N HIS A 40 -19.89 -17.56 -24.42
CA HIS A 40 -19.16 -18.09 -23.25
C HIS A 40 -19.38 -17.27 -21.98
N SER A 41 -19.46 -15.93 -22.08
CA SER A 41 -19.80 -15.08 -20.93
C SER A 41 -21.28 -15.22 -20.53
N THR A 42 -22.19 -15.35 -21.51
CA THR A 42 -23.60 -15.65 -21.22
C THR A 42 -23.78 -17.04 -20.62
N ASN A 43 -23.03 -18.06 -21.04
CA ASN A 43 -23.06 -19.38 -20.40
C ASN A 43 -22.56 -19.33 -18.95
N ARG A 44 -21.45 -18.64 -18.66
CA ARG A 44 -21.01 -18.43 -17.26
C ARG A 44 -22.02 -17.66 -16.42
N ARG A 45 -22.66 -16.64 -17.00
CA ARG A 45 -23.74 -15.89 -16.33
C ARG A 45 -24.96 -16.76 -16.08
N LEU A 46 -25.35 -17.59 -17.04
CA LEU A 46 -26.43 -18.56 -16.89
C LEU A 46 -26.09 -19.58 -15.81
N ASP A 47 -24.86 -20.09 -15.75
CA ASP A 47 -24.42 -21.00 -14.69
C ASP A 47 -24.46 -20.33 -13.31
N CYS A 48 -24.01 -19.07 -13.19
CA CYS A 48 -24.11 -18.30 -11.95
C CYS A 48 -25.57 -18.03 -11.56
N MET A 49 -26.43 -17.69 -12.53
CA MET A 49 -27.86 -17.50 -12.32
C MET A 49 -28.55 -18.80 -11.93
N LEU A 50 -28.18 -19.93 -12.54
CA LEU A 50 -28.71 -21.25 -12.21
C LEU A 50 -28.26 -21.67 -10.81
N GLN A 51 -26.99 -21.48 -10.43
CA GLN A 51 -26.52 -21.71 -9.06
C GLN A 51 -27.23 -20.80 -8.04
N PHE A 52 -27.45 -19.53 -8.39
CA PHE A 52 -28.20 -18.60 -7.55
C PHE A 52 -29.68 -19.00 -7.42
N LEU A 53 -30.31 -19.41 -8.52
CA LEU A 53 -31.70 -19.85 -8.55
C LEU A 53 -31.88 -21.18 -7.82
N ASP A 54 -30.98 -22.14 -8.00
CA ASP A 54 -30.99 -23.43 -7.28
C ASP A 54 -30.82 -23.19 -5.77
N ARG A 55 -29.98 -22.23 -5.39
CA ARG A 55 -29.85 -21.77 -4.01
C ARG A 55 -31.10 -21.07 -3.48
N LYS A 56 -31.81 -20.29 -4.29
CA LYS A 56 -33.08 -19.65 -3.89
C LYS A 56 -34.26 -20.63 -3.87
N LEU A 57 -34.28 -21.61 -4.76
CA LEU A 57 -35.35 -22.60 -4.90
C LEU A 57 -35.24 -23.73 -3.86
N SER A 58 -34.02 -24.09 -3.45
CA SER A 58 -33.82 -24.92 -2.24
C SER A 58 -34.29 -24.23 -0.95
N TYR A 59 -34.55 -22.92 -1.00
CA TYR A 59 -34.99 -22.11 0.14
C TYR A 59 -36.51 -22.11 0.37
N ASP A 60 -37.32 -22.38 -0.66
CA ASP A 60 -38.78 -22.33 -0.56
C ASP A 60 -39.41 -23.63 -0.01
N HIS A 61 -38.61 -24.63 0.37
CA HIS A 61 -39.10 -25.82 1.07
C HIS A 61 -39.09 -25.63 2.59
N ASN A 62 -40.20 -25.09 3.10
CA ASN A 62 -40.76 -25.24 4.45
C ASN A 62 -39.81 -25.13 5.65
N HIS A 63 -40.01 -24.06 6.44
CA HIS A 63 -39.57 -23.92 7.83
C HIS A 63 -39.74 -25.20 8.66
N ARG A 64 -38.64 -25.97 8.79
CA ARG A 64 -38.32 -26.77 9.97
C ARG A 64 -36.83 -26.61 10.25
N LEU A 65 -36.52 -26.45 11.54
CA LEU A 65 -35.19 -26.48 12.14
C LEU A 65 -34.48 -27.81 11.83
N ILE A 66 -34.06 -28.03 10.59
CA ILE A 66 -33.25 -29.18 10.21
C ILE A 66 -31.81 -28.69 10.22
N PRO A 67 -30.99 -29.08 11.21
CA PRO A 67 -29.55 -28.83 11.17
C PRO A 67 -28.99 -29.34 9.84
N ARG A 68 -27.96 -28.69 9.31
CA ARG A 68 -27.24 -29.23 8.15
C ARG A 68 -26.90 -30.71 8.41
N PRO A 69 -27.08 -31.62 7.44
CA PRO A 69 -26.84 -33.04 7.66
C PRO A 69 -25.47 -33.27 8.29
N GLY A 70 -25.43 -33.87 9.49
CA GLY A 70 -24.18 -34.16 10.22
C GLY A 70 -23.65 -33.05 11.15
N SER A 71 -24.35 -31.92 11.32
CA SER A 71 -23.96 -30.90 12.32
C SER A 71 -24.44 -31.24 13.73
N LEU A 72 -23.60 -30.97 14.73
CA LEU A 72 -23.93 -31.19 16.14
C LEU A 72 -24.79 -30.04 16.70
N PRO A 73 -25.68 -30.29 17.67
CA PRO A 73 -26.41 -29.25 18.37
C PRO A 73 -25.45 -28.35 19.16
N GLU A 74 -25.78 -27.06 19.27
CA GLU A 74 -24.94 -26.04 19.88
C GLU A 74 -25.68 -25.28 20.99
N PHE A 75 -24.94 -24.95 22.04
CA PHE A 75 -25.34 -24.01 23.08
C PHE A 75 -24.78 -22.62 22.76
N ILE A 76 -25.57 -21.56 22.96
CA ILE A 76 -25.21 -20.18 22.59
C ILE A 76 -25.24 -19.28 23.83
N ALA A 77 -24.16 -18.52 24.06
CA ALA A 77 -24.10 -17.53 25.13
C ALA A 77 -25.00 -16.31 24.85
N LYS A 78 -25.58 -15.73 25.90
CA LYS A 78 -26.36 -14.49 25.80
C LYS A 78 -25.46 -13.27 25.53
N GLY A 79 -26.02 -12.19 24.98
CA GLY A 79 -25.35 -10.88 24.86
C GLY A 79 -24.58 -10.59 23.56
N GLY A 80 -24.54 -11.50 22.60
CA GLY A 80 -23.74 -11.39 21.37
C GLY A 80 -24.07 -10.24 20.40
N ALA A 81 -25.22 -9.56 20.57
CA ALA A 81 -25.66 -8.48 19.69
C ALA A 81 -25.39 -7.07 20.26
N THR A 82 -24.59 -6.95 21.33
CA THR A 82 -24.42 -5.71 22.10
C THR A 82 -22.94 -5.33 22.27
N GLY A 83 -22.68 -4.01 22.36
CA GLY A 83 -21.36 -3.46 22.62
C GLY A 83 -20.26 -3.97 21.69
N ILE A 84 -19.09 -4.27 22.26
CA ILE A 84 -17.90 -4.81 21.57
C ILE A 84 -18.09 -6.23 21.02
N PHE A 85 -19.19 -6.91 21.32
CA PHE A 85 -19.47 -8.26 20.83
C PHE A 85 -20.35 -8.25 19.56
N LYS A 86 -20.94 -7.10 19.23
CA LYS A 86 -21.73 -6.93 18.02
C LYS A 86 -20.80 -6.97 16.81
N LEU A 87 -21.14 -7.86 15.87
CA LEU A 87 -20.49 -7.94 14.57
C LEU A 87 -20.55 -6.61 13.82
N PRO A 88 -19.44 -6.15 13.21
CA PRO A 88 -19.48 -4.98 12.36
C PRO A 88 -20.24 -5.32 11.05
N PRO A 89 -20.85 -4.32 10.39
CA PRO A 89 -21.53 -4.55 9.12
C PRO A 89 -20.56 -5.13 8.07
N ARG A 90 -21.09 -5.98 7.19
CA ARG A 90 -20.39 -6.60 6.06
C ARG A 90 -21.21 -6.42 4.79
N GLY A 91 -20.58 -6.66 3.65
CA GLY A 91 -21.24 -6.64 2.35
C GLY A 91 -20.28 -6.36 1.20
N ALA A 92 -20.68 -6.75 -0.01
CA ALA A 92 -19.89 -6.57 -1.22
C ALA A 92 -19.63 -5.09 -1.54
N VAL A 93 -20.59 -4.23 -1.21
CA VAL A 93 -20.48 -2.79 -1.42
C VAL A 93 -20.88 -2.06 -0.13
N HIS A 94 -19.89 -1.43 0.50
CA HIS A 94 -20.11 -0.74 1.76
C HIS A 94 -20.86 0.60 1.54
N PRO A 95 -21.93 0.89 2.31
CA PRO A 95 -22.75 2.08 2.07
C PRO A 95 -22.00 3.40 2.32
N ALA A 96 -21.08 3.42 3.29
CA ALA A 96 -20.27 4.60 3.63
C ALA A 96 -19.00 4.74 2.78
N ARG A 97 -18.82 3.95 1.72
CA ARG A 97 -17.60 3.94 0.91
C ARG A 97 -17.92 4.04 -0.59
N PRO A 98 -17.22 4.88 -1.36
CA PRO A 98 -17.28 4.84 -2.81
C PRO A 98 -16.85 3.48 -3.36
N PRO A 99 -17.55 2.90 -4.35
CA PRO A 99 -17.11 1.68 -5.02
C PRO A 99 -15.71 1.87 -5.62
N GLY A 100 -14.79 0.96 -5.29
CA GLY A 100 -13.42 1.01 -5.78
C GLY A 100 -13.16 -0.06 -6.85
N LEU A 101 -12.31 0.26 -7.80
CA LEU A 101 -11.74 -0.64 -8.80
C LEU A 101 -10.55 -1.40 -8.18
N GLU A 102 -10.68 -2.73 -8.01
CA GLU A 102 -9.60 -3.56 -7.47
C GLU A 102 -8.61 -3.97 -8.57
N LEU A 103 -7.52 -3.21 -8.71
CA LEU A 103 -6.51 -3.50 -9.74
C LEU A 103 -5.66 -4.71 -9.34
N ARG A 104 -5.18 -4.70 -8.10
CA ARG A 104 -4.40 -5.78 -7.48
C ARG A 104 -4.97 -6.03 -6.08
N PRO A 105 -5.75 -7.10 -5.89
CA PRO A 105 -6.25 -7.47 -4.57
C PRO A 105 -5.12 -7.69 -3.57
N HIS A 106 -5.43 -7.69 -2.28
CA HIS A 106 -4.46 -7.93 -1.20
C HIS A 106 -3.73 -9.28 -1.41
N PRO A 107 -2.46 -9.28 -1.86
CA PRO A 107 -1.68 -10.51 -1.98
C PRO A 107 -1.24 -10.98 -0.59
N LEU A 108 -1.12 -12.29 -0.38
CA LEU A 108 -0.55 -12.84 0.87
C LEU A 108 0.87 -12.34 1.09
N ARG A 109 1.21 -11.92 2.30
CA ARG A 109 2.55 -11.46 2.67
C ARG A 109 3.63 -12.49 2.30
N GLU A 110 3.32 -13.76 2.46
CA GLU A 110 4.22 -14.89 2.14
C GLU A 110 4.51 -14.99 0.63
N THR A 111 3.55 -14.60 -0.23
CA THR A 111 3.72 -14.60 -1.71
C THR A 111 4.51 -13.40 -2.23
N GLN A 112 4.72 -12.39 -1.37
CA GLN A 112 5.35 -11.13 -1.75
C GLN A 112 6.85 -11.06 -1.42
N ILE A 113 7.44 -12.11 -0.82
CA ILE A 113 8.86 -12.11 -0.45
C ILE A 113 9.74 -11.82 -1.68
N GLY A 114 10.50 -10.72 -1.62
CA GLY A 114 11.35 -10.25 -2.73
C GLY A 114 10.57 -9.64 -3.92
N ARG A 115 9.28 -9.37 -3.77
CA ARG A 115 8.37 -8.86 -4.82
C ARG A 115 7.42 -7.76 -4.32
N PHE A 116 7.72 -7.15 -3.17
CA PHE A 116 6.91 -6.08 -2.61
C PHE A 116 6.91 -4.85 -3.52
N LEU A 117 5.77 -4.17 -3.60
CA LEU A 117 5.63 -2.90 -4.29
C LEU A 117 5.97 -1.77 -3.32
N ARG A 118 6.79 -0.82 -3.77
CA ARG A 118 7.29 0.30 -2.95
C ARG A 118 6.70 1.65 -3.32
N ASN A 119 6.33 1.83 -4.58
CA ASN A 119 5.91 3.12 -5.13
C ASN A 119 5.02 2.89 -6.35
N ILE A 120 4.18 3.87 -6.69
CA ILE A 120 3.36 3.87 -7.92
C ILE A 120 3.35 5.24 -8.59
N VAL A 121 3.30 5.26 -9.91
CA VAL A 121 3.11 6.45 -10.76
C VAL A 121 2.17 6.09 -11.91
N GLY A 122 1.12 6.87 -12.09
CA GLY A 122 0.21 6.79 -13.24
C GLY A 122 0.62 7.78 -14.32
N THR A 123 0.37 7.39 -15.57
CA THR A 123 0.54 8.21 -16.78
C THR A 123 -0.81 8.35 -17.48
N GLU A 124 -0.86 8.90 -18.70
CA GLU A 124 -2.09 8.89 -19.50
C GLU A 124 -2.61 7.48 -19.83
N SER A 125 -1.72 6.50 -20.02
CA SER A 125 -2.07 5.18 -20.57
C SER A 125 -1.68 3.98 -19.69
N GLN A 126 -0.82 4.18 -18.69
CA GLN A 126 -0.23 3.10 -17.90
C GLN A 126 -0.16 3.44 -16.41
N LEU A 127 -0.19 2.41 -15.56
CA LEU A 127 0.20 2.50 -14.15
C LEU A 127 1.50 1.73 -13.95
N TRP A 128 2.50 2.40 -13.40
CA TRP A 128 3.81 1.83 -13.09
C TRP A 128 3.99 1.68 -11.58
N ALA A 129 4.68 0.61 -11.17
CA ALA A 129 5.03 0.34 -9.79
C ALA A 129 6.51 0.00 -9.65
N ALA A 130 7.13 0.54 -8.60
CA ALA A 130 8.48 0.17 -8.19
C ALA A 130 8.43 -1.10 -7.34
N THR A 131 9.38 -2.01 -7.55
CA THR A 131 9.44 -3.31 -6.89
C THR A 131 10.82 -3.57 -6.29
N GLU A 132 10.96 -4.60 -5.46
CA GLU A 132 12.27 -5.08 -4.95
C GLU A 132 13.22 -5.56 -6.06
N CYS A 133 12.73 -5.87 -7.24
CA CYS A 133 13.51 -6.46 -8.34
C CYS A 133 13.35 -5.68 -9.65
N GLY A 134 13.07 -4.37 -9.60
CA GLY A 134 12.88 -3.53 -10.78
C GLY A 134 11.51 -2.86 -10.80
N VAL A 135 10.84 -2.86 -11.95
CA VAL A 135 9.56 -2.18 -12.14
C VAL A 135 8.50 -3.10 -12.73
N ARG A 136 7.23 -2.80 -12.43
CA ARG A 136 6.04 -3.49 -12.93
C ARG A 136 5.11 -2.47 -13.57
N LEU A 137 4.40 -2.81 -14.64
CA LEU A 137 3.41 -1.92 -15.27
C LEU A 137 2.09 -2.64 -15.56
N TRP A 138 1.00 -1.88 -15.52
CA TRP A 138 -0.34 -2.25 -16.00
C TRP A 138 -0.75 -1.29 -17.11
N ASN A 139 -1.31 -1.81 -18.19
CA ASN A 139 -1.89 -0.99 -19.26
C ASN A 139 -3.33 -0.63 -18.93
N PHE A 140 -3.72 0.64 -19.11
CA PHE A 140 -5.08 1.06 -18.79
C PHE A 140 -6.13 0.48 -19.75
N LYS A 141 -5.74 0.14 -20.98
CA LYS A 141 -6.57 -0.57 -21.96
C LYS A 141 -7.03 -1.94 -21.43
N ASP A 142 -6.25 -2.57 -20.56
CA ASP A 142 -6.47 -3.92 -20.03
C ASP A 142 -7.00 -3.93 -18.60
N LEU A 143 -7.38 -2.78 -18.03
CA LEU A 143 -7.86 -2.68 -16.63
C LEU A 143 -8.96 -3.68 -16.31
N TYR A 144 -9.89 -3.87 -17.23
CA TYR A 144 -11.05 -4.73 -17.04
C TYR A 144 -10.87 -6.13 -17.64
N ALA A 145 -9.71 -6.42 -18.23
CA ALA A 145 -9.44 -7.71 -18.85
C ALA A 145 -9.14 -8.79 -17.80
N SER A 146 -9.44 -10.04 -18.17
CA SER A 146 -8.99 -11.24 -17.47
C SER A 146 -7.71 -11.79 -18.11
N TRP A 147 -6.88 -12.46 -17.31
CA TRP A 147 -5.67 -13.14 -17.78
C TRP A 147 -5.95 -14.22 -18.84
N CYS A 148 -7.18 -14.75 -18.88
CA CYS A 148 -7.59 -15.80 -19.83
C CYS A 148 -7.79 -15.29 -21.27
N ASN A 149 -7.77 -13.98 -21.49
CA ASN A 149 -7.93 -13.38 -22.82
C ASN A 149 -6.55 -13.23 -23.52
N GLY A 150 -5.99 -14.34 -24.01
CA GLY A 150 -5.10 -14.29 -25.19
C GLY A 150 -3.58 -14.06 -25.01
N VAL A 151 -3.00 -14.13 -23.80
CA VAL A 151 -1.54 -13.95 -23.61
C VAL A 151 -0.81 -15.15 -22.98
N GLY A 152 -1.53 -16.20 -22.56
CA GLY A 152 -0.92 -17.41 -21.99
C GLY A 152 -1.19 -18.64 -22.86
N GLY A 153 -0.21 -19.08 -23.64
CA GLY A 153 -0.13 -20.50 -24.01
C GLY A 153 0.01 -21.36 -22.75
N GLU A 154 -0.27 -22.66 -22.86
CA GLU A 154 -0.37 -23.68 -21.80
C GLU A 154 0.84 -23.84 -20.85
N ASP A 155 1.82 -22.93 -20.86
CA ASP A 155 3.07 -22.97 -20.10
C ASP A 155 3.27 -21.78 -19.13
N SER A 156 2.25 -20.93 -18.93
CA SER A 156 2.32 -19.91 -17.86
C SER A 156 1.95 -20.54 -16.52
N SER A 157 2.96 -21.02 -15.79
CA SER A 157 2.85 -21.20 -14.34
C SER A 157 2.26 -19.93 -13.71
N PHE A 158 0.98 -19.96 -13.37
CA PHE A 158 0.31 -18.88 -12.65
C PHE A 158 1.18 -18.52 -11.43
N ARG A 159 1.63 -17.26 -11.37
CA ARG A 159 2.47 -16.80 -10.28
C ARG A 159 1.57 -16.66 -9.05
N SER A 160 1.62 -17.68 -8.19
CA SER A 160 0.89 -17.76 -6.93
C SER A 160 0.73 -16.39 -6.23
N GLY A 161 -0.52 -16.00 -5.98
CA GLY A 161 -0.87 -14.81 -5.20
C GLY A 161 -1.25 -13.55 -6.01
N ASP A 162 -0.99 -13.53 -7.31
CA ASP A 162 -1.40 -12.44 -8.22
C ASP A 162 -2.55 -12.87 -9.17
N ASP A 163 -3.19 -14.02 -8.94
CA ASP A 163 -4.15 -14.65 -9.87
C ASP A 163 -5.39 -13.79 -10.19
N GLU A 164 -5.77 -12.91 -9.27
CA GLU A 164 -6.93 -12.01 -9.41
C GLU A 164 -6.55 -10.58 -9.84
N THR A 165 -5.27 -10.29 -10.07
CA THR A 165 -4.79 -8.97 -10.52
C THR A 165 -5.12 -8.71 -11.99
N ALA A 166 -5.23 -7.43 -12.38
CA ALA A 166 -5.30 -7.05 -13.80
C ALA A 166 -3.98 -7.39 -14.54
N PRO A 167 -4.02 -7.65 -15.87
CA PRO A 167 -2.83 -7.95 -16.67
C PRO A 167 -1.66 -6.98 -16.45
N PHE A 168 -0.46 -7.54 -16.23
CA PHE A 168 0.74 -6.76 -15.95
C PHE A 168 2.00 -7.32 -16.61
N TRP A 169 3.00 -6.47 -16.72
CA TRP A 169 4.33 -6.78 -17.25
C TRP A 169 5.40 -6.37 -16.24
N GLU A 170 6.52 -7.08 -16.21
CA GLU A 170 7.63 -6.77 -15.32
C GLU A 170 8.88 -6.46 -16.11
N SER A 171 9.80 -5.71 -15.51
CA SER A 171 11.13 -5.53 -16.06
C SER A 171 12.00 -6.76 -15.79
N VAL A 172 13.16 -6.81 -16.45
CA VAL A 172 14.27 -7.65 -15.99
C VAL A 172 14.65 -7.32 -14.55
N TRP A 173 15.20 -8.31 -13.85
CA TRP A 173 15.57 -8.14 -12.44
C TRP A 173 16.69 -7.12 -12.29
N THR A 174 16.44 -6.10 -11.48
CA THR A 174 17.39 -5.06 -11.11
C THR A 174 17.39 -4.84 -9.59
N SER A 175 18.28 -3.97 -9.09
CA SER A 175 18.27 -3.54 -7.68
C SER A 175 16.90 -2.95 -7.30
N PRO A 176 16.47 -2.98 -6.02
CA PRO A 176 15.18 -2.40 -5.62
C PRO A 176 14.98 -0.97 -6.13
N ALA A 177 13.86 -0.74 -6.81
CA ALA A 177 13.42 0.59 -7.22
C ALA A 177 12.73 1.28 -6.03
N LEU A 178 13.12 2.51 -5.72
CA LEU A 178 12.67 3.27 -4.55
C LEU A 178 11.74 4.43 -4.93
N CYS A 179 12.04 5.11 -6.03
CA CYS A 179 11.25 6.23 -6.54
C CYS A 179 11.07 6.13 -8.06
N LEU A 180 9.99 6.72 -8.56
CA LEU A 180 9.63 6.78 -9.97
C LEU A 180 9.24 8.20 -10.34
N VAL A 181 9.55 8.61 -11.57
CA VAL A 181 9.04 9.84 -12.18
C VAL A 181 8.73 9.58 -13.66
N SER A 182 7.60 10.08 -14.14
CA SER A 182 7.15 9.94 -15.52
C SER A 182 7.62 11.10 -16.39
N ASP A 183 8.03 10.79 -17.61
CA ASP A 183 8.28 11.71 -18.71
C ASP A 183 7.32 11.34 -19.85
N GLU A 184 6.15 11.96 -19.86
CA GLU A 184 5.10 11.64 -20.83
C GLU A 184 5.45 12.09 -22.26
N GLY A 185 6.40 13.01 -22.40
CA GLY A 185 6.69 13.68 -23.65
C GLY A 185 7.56 12.83 -24.55
N ASN A 186 8.58 12.19 -23.98
CA ASN A 186 9.33 11.14 -24.66
C ASN A 186 8.74 9.75 -24.48
N ARG A 187 7.66 9.63 -23.69
CA ARG A 187 7.09 8.34 -23.29
C ARG A 187 8.14 7.48 -22.58
N LEU A 188 8.78 8.02 -21.56
CA LEU A 188 9.80 7.37 -20.74
C LEU A 188 9.44 7.39 -19.25
N MET A 189 9.71 6.29 -18.55
CA MET A 189 9.66 6.22 -17.10
C MET A 189 11.07 6.19 -16.54
N TRP A 190 11.32 6.96 -15.48
CA TRP A 190 12.61 6.98 -14.80
C TRP A 190 12.46 6.41 -13.40
N SER A 191 13.44 5.61 -12.96
CA SER A 191 13.46 5.01 -11.63
C SER A 191 14.78 5.23 -10.92
N GLY A 192 14.71 5.54 -9.63
CA GLY A 192 15.84 5.62 -8.72
C GLY A 192 15.95 4.35 -7.89
N HIS A 193 17.15 3.80 -7.77
CA HIS A 193 17.36 2.48 -7.17
C HIS A 193 18.26 2.50 -5.94
N LYS A 194 18.18 1.41 -5.15
CA LYS A 194 18.95 1.21 -3.93
C LYS A 194 20.47 1.13 -4.17
N ASP A 195 20.89 0.73 -5.37
CA ASP A 195 22.30 0.69 -5.78
C ASP A 195 22.84 2.05 -6.25
N GLY A 196 22.06 3.12 -6.10
CA GLY A 196 22.45 4.48 -6.48
C GLY A 196 22.39 4.76 -7.97
N LYS A 197 21.84 3.83 -8.77
CA LYS A 197 21.64 4.04 -10.21
C LYS A 197 20.29 4.67 -10.51
N ILE A 198 20.27 5.48 -11.56
CA ILE A 198 19.04 5.88 -12.25
C ILE A 198 18.90 5.00 -13.48
N ARG A 199 17.68 4.53 -13.74
CA ARG A 199 17.33 3.71 -14.90
C ARG A 199 16.16 4.34 -15.66
N CYS A 200 16.17 4.18 -16.97
CA CYS A 200 15.13 4.65 -17.88
C CYS A 200 14.42 3.45 -18.51
N TRP A 201 13.10 3.55 -18.65
CA TRP A 201 12.21 2.53 -19.20
C TRP A 201 11.32 3.15 -20.26
N GLN A 202 11.09 2.43 -21.36
CA GLN A 202 10.28 2.92 -22.46
C GLN A 202 8.79 2.63 -22.22
N MET A 203 7.93 3.65 -22.35
CA MET A 203 6.47 3.51 -22.37
C MET A 203 6.03 3.23 -23.81
N ASP A 204 6.06 1.98 -24.22
CA ASP A 204 5.64 1.62 -25.57
C ASP A 204 4.11 1.53 -25.70
N ASP A 205 3.55 2.01 -26.82
CA ASP A 205 2.20 1.69 -27.30
C ASP A 205 2.33 0.57 -28.35
N ARG A 206 2.58 -0.67 -27.90
CA ARG A 206 2.83 -1.79 -28.82
C ARG A 206 1.52 -2.39 -29.31
N THR A 207 1.10 -1.98 -30.50
CA THR A 207 0.37 -2.85 -31.42
C THR A 207 1.22 -4.07 -31.76
N LEU A 208 0.63 -5.24 -31.57
CA LEU A 208 1.04 -6.58 -31.99
C LEU A 208 2.03 -6.63 -33.17
N ASP A 209 3.18 -7.30 -32.99
CA ASP A 209 3.67 -8.23 -34.04
C ASP A 209 4.85 -9.16 -33.67
N ASP A 210 5.50 -9.00 -32.52
CA ASP A 210 6.64 -9.88 -32.19
C ASP A 210 6.25 -11.00 -31.22
N LYS A 211 5.99 -12.20 -31.74
CA LYS A 211 5.57 -13.42 -31.00
C LYS A 211 6.60 -13.96 -30.00
N ASN A 212 7.64 -13.19 -29.65
CA ASN A 212 8.81 -13.69 -28.91
C ASN A 212 9.19 -12.86 -27.67
N TRP A 213 8.32 -11.96 -27.18
CA TRP A 213 8.59 -11.27 -25.91
C TRP A 213 8.32 -12.20 -24.73
N ARG A 214 9.42 -12.79 -24.24
CA ARG A 214 9.49 -13.30 -22.86
C ARG A 214 9.06 -12.17 -21.92
N ILE A 215 8.31 -12.52 -20.87
CA ILE A 215 7.58 -11.70 -19.86
C ILE A 215 8.31 -10.44 -19.29
N HIS A 216 9.59 -10.20 -19.63
CA HIS A 216 10.42 -9.15 -19.04
C HIS A 216 10.94 -8.13 -20.06
N PHE A 217 10.64 -6.85 -19.86
CA PHE A 217 11.23 -5.74 -20.65
C PHE A 217 12.53 -5.20 -20.03
N LYS A 218 13.41 -4.59 -20.82
CA LYS A 218 14.73 -4.11 -20.40
C LYS A 218 14.79 -2.59 -20.27
N GLU A 219 15.70 -2.11 -19.43
CA GLU A 219 16.03 -0.69 -19.34
C GLU A 219 16.64 -0.16 -20.65
N SER A 220 16.32 1.08 -21.01
CA SER A 220 16.86 1.76 -22.19
C SER A 220 18.24 2.37 -21.89
N LEU A 221 18.36 3.05 -20.74
CA LEU A 221 19.54 3.76 -20.27
C LEU A 221 19.71 3.55 -18.76
N SER A 222 20.96 3.41 -18.28
CA SER A 222 21.27 3.38 -16.85
C SER A 222 22.68 3.91 -16.58
N TRP A 223 22.82 4.74 -15.54
CA TRP A 223 24.11 5.27 -15.09
C TRP A 223 24.19 5.35 -13.57
N GLN A 224 25.40 5.50 -13.03
CA GLN A 224 25.62 5.67 -11.60
C GLN A 224 25.37 7.12 -11.18
N ALA A 225 24.27 7.38 -10.48
CA ALA A 225 23.93 8.72 -10.02
C ALA A 225 24.60 9.05 -8.68
N HIS A 226 24.46 8.17 -7.69
CA HIS A 226 24.95 8.36 -6.32
C HIS A 226 25.73 7.14 -5.83
N ARG A 227 26.58 7.31 -4.80
CA ARG A 227 27.21 6.15 -4.13
C ARG A 227 26.24 5.39 -3.23
N GLY A 228 25.26 6.11 -2.67
CA GLY A 228 24.15 5.57 -1.89
C GLY A 228 22.86 5.50 -2.69
N PRO A 229 21.73 5.09 -2.07
CA PRO A 229 20.45 4.91 -2.76
C PRO A 229 19.90 6.22 -3.32
N VAL A 230 19.17 6.14 -4.44
CA VAL A 230 18.41 7.27 -4.98
C VAL A 230 17.03 7.29 -4.31
N LEU A 231 16.80 8.24 -3.42
CA LEU A 231 15.62 8.29 -2.56
C LEU A 231 14.45 9.05 -3.20
N SER A 232 14.76 10.07 -4.01
CA SER A 232 13.77 10.94 -4.65
C SER A 232 14.25 11.41 -6.03
N LEU A 233 13.29 11.63 -6.94
CA LEU A 233 13.51 12.12 -8.30
C LEU A 233 12.40 13.12 -8.66
N THR A 234 12.76 14.19 -9.38
CA THR A 234 11.79 15.11 -10.00
C THR A 234 12.37 15.75 -11.26
N PHE A 235 11.52 16.07 -12.22
CA PHE A 235 11.86 17.00 -13.30
C PHE A 235 11.43 18.43 -12.92
N THR A 236 12.13 19.41 -13.48
CA THR A 236 11.85 20.84 -13.30
C THR A 236 11.12 21.45 -14.49
N SER A 237 10.62 22.68 -14.31
CA SER A 237 10.06 23.51 -15.38
C SER A 237 11.06 23.93 -16.47
N HIS A 238 12.34 23.52 -16.39
CA HIS A 238 13.35 23.66 -17.46
C HIS A 238 13.84 22.32 -18.03
N GLY A 239 13.30 21.19 -17.53
CA GLY A 239 13.64 19.84 -17.99
C GLY A 239 14.82 19.19 -17.28
N ASP A 240 15.49 19.89 -16.38
CA ASP A 240 16.60 19.33 -15.59
C ASP A 240 16.08 18.21 -14.65
N LEU A 241 16.77 17.07 -14.62
CA LEU A 241 16.45 15.94 -13.73
C LEU A 241 17.19 16.09 -12.40
N TRP A 242 16.43 16.20 -11.32
CA TRP A 242 16.97 16.32 -9.97
C TRP A 242 16.84 15.00 -9.24
N SER A 243 17.89 14.64 -8.48
CA SER A 243 17.89 13.45 -7.63
C SER A 243 18.38 13.76 -6.21
N GLY A 244 17.72 13.17 -5.24
CA GLY A 244 18.08 13.22 -3.83
C GLY A 244 18.60 11.86 -3.34
N SER A 245 19.65 11.90 -2.52
CA SER A 245 20.23 10.71 -1.88
C SER A 245 20.46 10.93 -0.38
N GLU A 246 21.07 9.95 0.26
CA GLU A 246 21.43 9.98 1.68
C GLU A 246 22.48 11.07 1.95
N GLY A 247 22.52 11.54 3.19
CA GLY A 247 23.54 12.51 3.61
C GLY A 247 23.43 13.88 2.93
N GLY A 248 22.24 14.24 2.45
CA GLY A 248 21.90 15.53 1.85
C GLY A 248 22.41 15.73 0.42
N ALA A 249 22.85 14.67 -0.26
CA ALA A 249 23.37 14.78 -1.61
C ALA A 249 22.24 15.07 -2.63
N ILE A 250 22.39 16.15 -3.40
CA ILE A 250 21.51 16.51 -4.51
C ILE A 250 22.37 16.64 -5.76
N LYS A 251 21.99 15.92 -6.82
CA LYS A 251 22.62 16.00 -8.13
C LYS A 251 21.59 16.31 -9.21
N ILE A 252 21.99 17.16 -10.16
CA ILE A 252 21.17 17.61 -11.27
C ILE A 252 21.80 17.16 -12.58
N TRP A 253 21.01 16.58 -13.49
CA TRP A 253 21.41 16.36 -14.88
C TRP A 253 20.69 17.36 -15.78
N PRO A 254 21.44 18.23 -16.50
CA PRO A 254 20.86 19.14 -17.47
C PRO A 254 20.14 18.38 -18.59
N TRP A 255 18.99 18.91 -19.03
CA TRP A 255 18.22 18.27 -20.10
C TRP A 255 19.05 18.07 -21.39
N GLU A 256 19.85 19.05 -21.76
CA GLU A 256 20.65 19.03 -23.00
C GLU A 256 21.62 17.83 -23.06
N SER A 257 22.06 17.35 -21.90
CA SER A 257 22.92 16.16 -21.78
C SER A 257 22.13 14.87 -21.87
N ILE A 258 20.93 14.83 -21.27
CA ILE A 258 20.03 13.67 -21.30
C ILE A 258 19.49 13.45 -22.72
N GLU A 259 19.04 14.52 -23.38
CA GLU A 259 18.47 14.49 -24.72
C GLU A 259 19.41 13.85 -25.74
N LYS A 260 20.67 14.30 -25.78
CA LYS A 260 21.71 13.74 -26.64
C LYS A 260 21.86 12.22 -26.45
N SER A 261 21.72 11.75 -25.21
CA SER A 261 21.89 10.34 -24.86
C SER A 261 20.71 9.45 -25.26
N ILE A 262 19.48 9.98 -25.25
CA ILE A 262 18.26 9.23 -25.58
C ILE A 262 18.19 8.95 -27.09
N HIS A 263 18.68 9.87 -27.91
CA HIS A 263 18.66 9.76 -29.37
C HIS A 263 19.82 8.95 -29.96
N MET A 264 20.77 8.49 -29.14
CA MET A 264 21.89 7.67 -29.60
C MET A 264 21.48 6.23 -29.93
N THR A 265 22.16 5.64 -30.91
CA THR A 265 21.91 4.26 -31.36
C THR A 265 22.27 3.22 -30.30
N LYS A 266 21.83 1.96 -30.47
CA LYS A 266 22.11 0.88 -29.49
C LYS A 266 23.61 0.63 -29.31
N GLU A 267 24.38 0.84 -30.38
CA GLU A 267 25.82 0.67 -30.47
C GLU A 267 26.58 1.78 -29.72
N GLU A 268 25.98 2.97 -29.59
CA GLU A 268 26.57 4.15 -28.95
C GLU A 268 26.15 4.31 -27.47
N ARG A 269 25.30 3.41 -26.96
CA ARG A 269 24.77 3.48 -25.59
C ARG A 269 25.83 3.61 -24.50
N HIS A 270 26.99 2.96 -24.68
CA HIS A 270 28.06 3.07 -23.68
C HIS A 270 28.61 4.50 -23.59
N THR A 271 28.82 5.14 -24.73
CA THR A 271 29.23 6.54 -24.82
C THR A 271 28.15 7.46 -24.26
N ALA A 272 26.88 7.19 -24.57
CA ALA A 272 25.72 7.92 -24.06
C ALA A 272 25.67 7.89 -22.51
N VAL A 273 25.83 6.70 -21.91
CA VAL A 273 25.87 6.51 -20.46
C VAL A 273 27.00 7.30 -19.81
N ILE A 274 28.22 7.22 -20.35
CA ILE A 274 29.38 7.93 -19.79
C ILE A 274 29.18 9.44 -19.88
N SER A 275 28.61 9.94 -20.98
CA SER A 275 28.33 11.36 -21.16
C SER A 275 27.33 11.87 -20.12
N VAL A 276 26.20 11.17 -19.93
CA VAL A 276 25.20 11.53 -18.91
C VAL A 276 25.81 11.43 -17.51
N GLU A 277 26.54 10.37 -17.20
CA GLU A 277 27.15 10.16 -15.89
C GLU A 277 28.11 11.28 -15.49
N ARG A 278 28.77 11.94 -16.44
CA ARG A 278 29.72 13.03 -16.18
C ARG A 278 29.10 14.43 -16.21
N SER A 279 27.92 14.58 -16.80
CA SER A 279 27.25 15.88 -16.99
C SER A 279 26.57 16.46 -15.74
N TYR A 280 26.61 15.75 -14.60
CA TYR A 280 25.87 16.18 -13.42
C TYR A 280 26.48 17.42 -12.77
N VAL A 281 25.60 18.24 -12.19
CA VAL A 281 25.96 19.34 -11.29
C VAL A 281 25.74 18.88 -9.85
N ASP A 282 26.78 18.97 -9.03
CA ASP A 282 26.72 18.68 -7.60
C ASP A 282 26.50 19.96 -6.79
N LEU A 283 25.27 20.16 -6.30
CA LEU A 283 24.91 21.33 -5.52
C LEU A 283 25.65 21.41 -4.18
N ARG A 284 26.09 20.27 -3.63
CA ARG A 284 26.83 20.25 -2.37
C ARG A 284 28.19 20.92 -2.50
N SER A 285 28.85 20.71 -3.63
CA SER A 285 30.16 21.30 -3.93
C SER A 285 30.11 22.83 -4.07
N GLN A 286 28.96 23.37 -4.53
CA GLN A 286 28.73 24.81 -4.67
C GLN A 286 28.38 25.50 -3.34
N LEU A 287 27.89 24.76 -2.35
CA LEU A 287 27.57 25.30 -1.02
C LEU A 287 28.78 25.37 -0.08
N SER A 288 29.80 24.52 -0.31
CA SER A 288 31.04 24.51 0.48
C SER A 288 31.84 25.83 0.43
N THR A 289 31.60 26.67 -0.57
CA THR A 289 32.20 28.01 -0.69
C THR A 289 31.46 29.09 0.11
N ASN A 290 30.20 28.87 0.52
CA ASN A 290 29.34 29.86 1.19
C ASN A 290 29.00 29.55 2.67
N GLY A 291 29.58 28.51 3.27
CA GLY A 291 29.56 28.30 4.73
C GLY A 291 28.35 27.57 5.33
N PHE A 292 27.45 27.00 4.51
CA PHE A 292 26.33 26.15 4.97
C PHE A 292 26.78 24.71 5.27
N ASN A 293 27.69 24.52 6.23
CA ASN A 293 28.45 23.26 6.31
C ASN A 293 27.85 22.11 7.15
N ASN A 294 26.76 22.29 7.91
CA ASN A 294 26.27 21.21 8.80
C ASN A 294 24.77 20.83 8.66
N MET A 295 23.94 21.58 7.92
CA MET A 295 22.47 21.39 7.94
C MET A 295 21.91 20.48 6.83
N LEU A 296 22.61 20.32 5.71
CA LEU A 296 22.26 19.36 4.64
C LEU A 296 23.00 18.02 4.82
N THR A 297 22.98 17.47 6.03
CA THR A 297 23.52 16.12 6.30
C THR A 297 22.42 15.07 6.46
N SER A 298 21.16 15.48 6.45
CA SER A 298 20.00 14.58 6.45
C SER A 298 19.65 14.11 5.05
N ASP A 299 19.09 12.91 4.96
CA ASP A 299 18.60 12.34 3.70
C ASP A 299 17.58 13.25 2.99
N ILE A 300 17.70 13.35 1.67
CA ILE A 300 16.71 14.04 0.83
C ILE A 300 15.61 13.05 0.43
N LYS A 301 14.57 12.96 1.27
CA LYS A 301 13.47 12.01 1.10
C LYS A 301 12.44 12.49 0.07
N TYR A 302 12.24 13.80 -0.04
CA TYR A 302 11.24 14.38 -0.93
C TYR A 302 11.85 15.46 -1.81
N LEU A 303 11.46 15.42 -3.09
CA LEU A 303 11.69 16.47 -4.06
C LEU A 303 10.36 16.81 -4.71
N ALA A 304 10.07 18.10 -4.85
CA ALA A 304 8.88 18.57 -5.54
C ALA A 304 9.21 19.80 -6.38
N SER A 305 8.80 19.80 -7.65
CA SER A 305 8.96 20.95 -8.54
C SER A 305 7.70 21.81 -8.52
N ASP A 306 7.85 23.08 -8.16
CA ASP A 306 6.86 24.12 -8.39
C ASP A 306 7.07 24.70 -9.79
N ASN A 307 6.37 24.12 -10.77
CA ASN A 307 6.44 24.57 -12.15
C ASN A 307 5.82 25.95 -12.36
N SER A 308 4.98 26.44 -11.44
CA SER A 308 4.34 27.75 -11.58
C SER A 308 5.33 28.90 -11.39
N ARG A 309 6.34 28.72 -10.53
CA ARG A 309 7.34 29.74 -10.15
C ARG A 309 8.78 29.34 -10.47
N ALA A 310 8.98 28.26 -11.20
CA ALA A 310 10.29 27.68 -11.50
C ALA A 310 11.15 27.46 -10.24
N LYS A 311 10.58 26.83 -9.20
CA LYS A 311 11.30 26.50 -7.95
C LYS A 311 11.31 25.01 -7.68
N VAL A 312 12.33 24.54 -6.98
CA VAL A 312 12.40 23.16 -6.49
C VAL A 312 12.43 23.17 -4.97
N TRP A 313 11.63 22.29 -4.37
CA TRP A 313 11.63 22.03 -2.94
C TRP A 313 12.33 20.72 -2.66
N SER A 314 13.32 20.74 -1.78
CA SER A 314 13.89 19.53 -1.20
C SER A 314 13.58 19.45 0.29
N ALA A 315 13.24 18.24 0.75
CA ALA A 315 12.87 18.05 2.16
C ALA A 315 13.46 16.76 2.73
N GLY A 316 13.95 16.88 3.96
CA GLY A 316 14.19 15.76 4.87
C GLY A 316 13.01 15.62 5.85
N TYR A 317 13.27 15.05 7.02
CA TYR A 317 12.23 14.88 8.05
C TYR A 317 11.85 16.18 8.79
N PHE A 318 12.79 17.11 8.94
CA PHE A 318 12.63 18.28 9.79
C PHE A 318 12.93 19.62 9.09
N PHE A 319 13.55 19.55 7.90
CA PHE A 319 14.06 20.72 7.18
C PHE A 319 13.62 20.70 5.73
N PHE A 320 13.37 21.91 5.22
CA PHE A 320 13.05 22.20 3.83
C PHE A 320 14.10 23.16 3.28
N ALA A 321 14.48 22.95 2.02
CA ALA A 321 15.31 23.86 1.25
C ALA A 321 14.59 24.22 -0.05
N LEU A 322 14.56 25.51 -0.36
CA LEU A 322 13.95 26.09 -1.54
C LEU A 322 15.05 26.51 -2.50
N TRP A 323 14.96 26.05 -3.73
CA TRP A 323 15.95 26.27 -4.78
C TRP A 323 15.31 26.95 -5.97
N ASP A 324 16.08 27.77 -6.65
CA ASP A 324 15.73 28.25 -7.98
C ASP A 324 15.97 27.14 -9.01
N ALA A 325 14.97 26.79 -9.81
CA ALA A 325 15.10 25.69 -10.77
C ALA A 325 16.04 26.02 -11.94
N ARG A 326 16.25 27.31 -12.23
CA ARG A 326 17.01 27.81 -13.38
C ARG A 326 18.46 28.10 -13.00
N THR A 327 18.68 28.96 -12.00
CA THR A 327 20.02 29.34 -11.52
C THR A 327 20.64 28.25 -10.65
N ARG A 328 19.80 27.35 -10.09
CA ARG A 328 20.19 26.28 -9.17
C ARG A 328 20.68 26.81 -7.81
N GLU A 329 20.44 28.08 -7.54
CA GLU A 329 20.83 28.72 -6.28
C GLU A 329 19.88 28.34 -5.14
N LEU A 330 20.46 28.23 -3.94
CA LEU A 330 19.70 28.01 -2.71
C LEU A 330 19.07 29.34 -2.27
N LEU A 331 17.74 29.41 -2.31
CA LEU A 331 16.98 30.61 -1.96
C LEU A 331 16.70 30.72 -0.46
N LYS A 332 16.30 29.61 0.18
CA LYS A 332 15.85 29.61 1.58
C LYS A 332 15.98 28.23 2.21
N VAL A 333 16.35 28.17 3.50
CA VAL A 333 16.28 26.96 4.33
C VAL A 333 15.48 27.27 5.59
N PHE A 334 14.56 26.37 5.93
CA PHE A 334 13.68 26.54 7.09
C PHE A 334 13.29 25.18 7.67
N ASN A 335 12.90 25.19 8.94
CA ASN A 335 12.41 24.01 9.63
C ASN A 335 10.91 23.79 9.39
N ALA A 336 10.37 22.69 9.93
CA ALA A 336 8.94 22.38 9.87
C ALA A 336 8.00 23.43 10.52
N ASP A 337 8.53 24.36 11.33
CA ASP A 337 7.76 25.46 11.91
C ASP A 337 7.78 26.72 11.03
N GLY A 338 8.55 26.72 9.94
CA GLY A 338 8.73 27.87 9.05
C GLY A 338 9.73 28.92 9.57
N GLN A 339 10.48 28.59 10.63
CA GLN A 339 11.55 29.45 11.12
C GLN A 339 12.76 29.36 10.19
N ILE A 340 13.24 30.53 9.76
CA ILE A 340 14.42 30.67 8.91
C ILE A 340 15.65 30.44 9.76
N GLU A 341 16.54 29.56 9.30
CA GLU A 341 17.80 29.34 9.98
C GLU A 341 18.81 30.42 9.54
N ASN A 342 19.00 31.44 10.38
CA ASN A 342 19.92 32.54 10.11
C ASN A 342 21.33 32.26 10.65
N ARG A 343 22.33 32.74 9.91
CA ARG A 343 23.80 32.62 10.08
C ARG A 343 24.39 33.06 11.45
N ALA A 344 23.61 33.50 12.44
CA ALA A 344 24.12 34.42 13.47
C ALA A 344 23.89 34.09 14.96
N ASP A 345 23.21 33.00 15.35
CA ASP A 345 23.05 32.66 16.78
C ASP A 345 23.64 31.29 17.12
N MET A 346 24.98 31.22 17.19
CA MET A 346 25.71 30.14 17.86
C MET A 346 26.93 30.71 18.60
N SER A 347 26.66 31.61 19.55
CA SER A 347 27.63 32.03 20.58
C SER A 347 26.96 32.29 21.93
N SER A 348 26.23 31.29 22.47
CA SER A 348 26.00 31.21 23.92
C SER A 348 25.51 29.83 24.35
N ILE A 349 26.42 28.86 24.37
CA ILE A 349 26.33 27.80 25.37
C ILE A 349 27.38 28.17 26.41
N GLN A 350 26.90 28.65 27.57
CA GLN A 350 27.73 28.91 28.75
C GLN A 350 28.48 27.63 29.13
N ASP A 351 29.80 27.71 29.08
CA ASP A 351 30.70 26.75 29.71
C ASP A 351 30.45 26.74 31.22
N PHE A 352 29.93 25.62 31.74
CA PHE A 352 30.09 25.28 33.15
C PHE A 352 31.52 24.80 33.36
N SER A 353 32.42 25.73 33.75
CA SER A 353 33.74 25.40 34.24
C SER A 353 33.63 24.76 35.64
N VAL A 354 33.89 23.46 35.75
CA VAL A 354 34.18 22.81 37.03
C VAL A 354 35.69 22.62 37.12
N GLU A 355 36.33 23.47 37.91
CA GLU A 355 37.70 23.31 38.38
C GLU A 355 37.84 21.99 39.16
N PHE A 356 38.79 21.15 38.77
CA PHE A 356 39.42 20.21 39.70
C PHE A 356 40.94 20.32 39.63
N THR A 357 41.47 20.74 40.77
CA THR A 357 42.86 20.97 41.12
C THR A 357 43.70 19.69 41.08
N LEU A 358 44.84 19.78 40.39
CA LEU A 358 45.90 18.77 40.38
C LEU A 358 46.75 18.89 41.65
N ASN A 359 46.88 17.80 42.41
CA ASN A 359 47.95 17.67 43.42
C ASN A 359 48.53 16.25 43.51
N SER A 360 49.76 16.14 43.01
CA SER A 360 50.98 15.54 43.58
C SER A 360 51.11 14.03 43.95
N LYS A 361 52.25 13.49 43.46
CA LYS A 361 53.21 12.50 44.05
C LYS A 361 53.02 10.98 43.82
N LYS A 362 53.76 10.50 42.80
CA LYS A 362 54.84 9.47 42.80
C LYS A 362 54.67 8.21 43.69
N ASP A 363 54.60 7.03 43.07
CA ASP A 363 55.65 6.00 43.21
C ASP A 363 55.57 4.83 42.20
N LYS A 364 56.74 4.22 41.95
CA LYS A 364 57.02 3.13 41.01
C LYS A 364 56.53 1.77 41.53
N THR A 365 56.00 0.91 40.65
CA THR A 365 56.39 -0.52 40.53
C THR A 365 55.75 -1.21 39.31
N GLN A 366 56.37 -2.31 38.91
CA GLN A 366 56.28 -2.99 37.61
C GLN A 366 55.00 -3.81 37.35
N SER A 367 54.73 -3.94 36.05
CA SER A 367 54.19 -5.10 35.33
C SER A 367 52.68 -5.29 35.18
N ALA A 368 52.33 -5.67 33.93
CA ALA A 368 51.11 -6.30 33.45
C ALA A 368 49.81 -5.49 33.41
N VAL A 369 49.64 -4.66 32.37
CA VAL A 369 48.29 -4.29 31.88
C VAL A 369 48.24 -4.38 30.35
N GLY A 370 48.00 -5.59 29.86
CA GLY A 370 47.82 -5.92 28.45
C GLY A 370 46.48 -6.60 28.19
N PHE A 371 45.36 -5.95 28.54
CA PHE A 371 44.03 -6.29 28.00
C PHE A 371 43.00 -5.19 28.30
N PHE A 372 43.06 -4.57 29.48
CA PHE A 372 42.06 -3.59 29.95
C PHE A 372 42.20 -2.17 29.38
N GLN A 373 43.34 -1.79 28.79
CA GLN A 373 43.50 -0.45 28.19
C GLN A 373 42.91 -0.36 26.77
N ARG A 374 42.93 -1.46 25.99
CA ARG A 374 42.31 -1.53 24.67
C ARG A 374 40.79 -1.61 24.76
N SER A 375 40.24 -2.27 25.78
CA SER A 375 38.80 -2.27 26.04
C SER A 375 38.30 -0.90 26.50
N ARG A 376 39.07 -0.15 27.30
CA ARG A 376 38.69 1.22 27.72
C ARG A 376 38.64 2.22 26.58
N ASN A 377 39.60 2.19 25.65
CA ASN A 377 39.59 3.07 24.47
C ASN A 377 38.52 2.67 23.45
N ALA A 378 38.18 1.37 23.34
CA ALA A 378 37.07 0.90 22.53
C ALA A 378 35.70 1.28 23.14
N ILE A 379 35.57 1.23 24.47
CA ILE A 379 34.35 1.63 25.19
C ILE A 379 34.17 3.16 25.17
N ILE A 380 35.25 3.94 25.31
CA ILE A 380 35.20 5.41 25.20
C ILE A 380 34.91 5.83 23.76
N GLY A 381 35.49 5.17 22.75
CA GLY A 381 35.16 5.39 21.34
C GLY A 381 33.72 4.98 20.96
N ALA A 382 33.20 3.90 21.56
CA ALA A 382 31.80 3.49 21.42
C ALA A 382 30.84 4.43 22.16
N ALA A 383 31.19 4.91 23.36
CA ALA A 383 30.38 5.87 24.10
C ALA A 383 30.40 7.28 23.47
N ASP A 384 31.46 7.63 22.75
CA ASP A 384 31.58 8.86 21.96
C ASP A 384 30.86 8.73 20.61
N ALA A 385 30.84 7.54 20.00
CA ALA A 385 29.98 7.22 18.86
C ALA A 385 28.49 7.20 19.24
N VAL A 386 28.14 6.62 20.39
CA VAL A 386 26.78 6.63 20.96
C VAL A 386 26.39 8.05 21.37
N ARG A 387 27.29 8.87 21.90
CA ARG A 387 27.03 10.31 22.13
C ARG A 387 26.89 11.12 20.86
N ARG A 388 27.62 10.81 19.79
CA ARG A 388 27.41 11.42 18.45
C ARG A 388 26.11 10.96 17.79
N VAL A 389 25.67 9.73 18.02
CA VAL A 389 24.37 9.21 17.57
C VAL A 389 23.23 9.77 18.42
N ALA A 390 23.41 9.90 19.74
CA ALA A 390 22.45 10.51 20.66
C ALA A 390 22.38 12.04 20.51
N ALA A 391 23.46 12.71 20.08
CA ALA A 391 23.45 14.13 19.72
C ALA A 391 22.85 14.37 18.33
N LYS A 392 22.85 13.37 17.43
CA LYS A 392 22.08 13.38 16.18
C LYS A 392 20.60 13.04 16.39
N GLY A 393 20.27 12.33 17.47
CA GLY A 393 18.91 12.09 17.95
C GLY A 393 18.54 13.09 19.04
N GLY A 394 18.46 14.38 18.70
CA GLY A 394 17.74 15.31 19.57
C GLY A 394 16.33 14.76 19.76
N PHE A 395 15.95 14.49 21.01
CA PHE A 395 14.59 14.13 21.44
C PHE A 395 13.63 15.31 21.17
N GLY A 396 13.46 15.66 19.90
CA GLY A 396 12.44 16.56 19.40
C GLY A 396 11.22 15.73 19.07
N ASP A 397 10.13 15.99 19.79
CA ASP A 397 8.73 15.69 19.49
C ASP A 397 8.51 14.95 18.15
N ASP A 398 8.53 13.60 18.17
CA ASP A 398 8.35 12.71 17.00
C ASP A 398 7.10 13.05 16.17
N ASN A 399 6.15 13.78 16.77
CA ASN A 399 4.92 14.32 16.20
C ASN A 399 5.11 15.32 15.05
N ARG A 400 6.33 15.85 14.85
CA ARG A 400 6.61 16.93 13.86
C ARG A 400 7.39 16.46 12.64
N ARG A 401 7.60 15.15 12.52
CA ARG A 401 8.32 14.56 11.39
C ARG A 401 7.47 14.71 10.13
N THR A 402 8.03 15.35 9.10
CA THR A 402 7.40 15.45 7.78
C THR A 402 7.49 14.11 7.07
N GLU A 403 6.34 13.57 6.68
CA GLU A 403 6.21 12.24 6.07
C GLU A 403 5.70 12.33 4.62
N ALA A 404 5.14 13.47 4.21
CA ALA A 404 4.66 13.69 2.85
C ALA A 404 4.74 15.17 2.42
N LEU A 405 4.92 15.41 1.12
CA LEU A 405 5.02 16.73 0.49
C LEU A 405 4.34 16.69 -0.88
N VAL A 406 3.58 17.72 -1.25
CA VAL A 406 2.99 17.89 -2.59
C VAL A 406 2.80 19.37 -2.97
N VAL A 407 2.81 19.66 -4.26
CA VAL A 407 2.48 20.98 -4.84
C VAL A 407 1.10 20.91 -5.49
N THR A 408 0.25 21.90 -5.24
CA THR A 408 -1.08 22.03 -5.87
C THR A 408 -1.06 22.99 -7.06
N ILE A 409 -2.09 22.94 -7.91
CA ILE A 409 -2.16 23.72 -9.17
C ILE A 409 -2.24 25.24 -8.98
N ASP A 410 -2.60 25.70 -7.78
CA ASP A 410 -2.52 27.11 -7.36
C ASP A 410 -1.11 27.51 -6.88
N GLY A 411 -0.14 26.61 -7.01
CA GLY A 411 1.26 26.80 -6.60
C GLY A 411 1.45 26.73 -5.09
N MET A 412 0.50 26.22 -4.32
CA MET A 412 0.66 26.07 -2.87
C MET A 412 1.34 24.75 -2.53
N ILE A 413 2.05 24.73 -1.41
CA ILE A 413 2.77 23.54 -0.96
C ILE A 413 2.06 22.98 0.26
N TRP A 414 1.89 21.66 0.30
CA TRP A 414 1.24 20.95 1.39
C TRP A 414 2.19 19.92 1.98
N THR A 415 2.31 19.92 3.31
CA THR A 415 3.08 18.92 4.05
C THR A 415 2.20 18.16 5.03
N GLY A 416 2.51 16.90 5.24
CA GLY A 416 1.80 15.99 6.13
C GLY A 416 2.76 15.40 7.13
N HIS A 417 2.37 15.39 8.41
CA HIS A 417 3.26 15.01 9.51
C HIS A 417 2.84 13.69 10.16
N SER A 418 3.75 13.12 10.95
CA SER A 418 3.56 11.91 11.75
C SER A 418 2.43 12.02 12.79
N SER A 419 2.11 13.23 13.26
CA SER A 419 0.98 13.50 14.16
C SER A 419 -0.39 13.51 13.46
N GLY A 420 -0.43 13.44 12.13
CA GLY A 420 -1.65 13.59 11.35
C GLY A 420 -2.00 15.03 10.98
N SER A 421 -1.16 16.01 11.35
CA SER A 421 -1.32 17.39 10.92
C SER A 421 -1.00 17.58 9.43
N LEU A 422 -1.74 18.49 8.81
CA LEU A 422 -1.53 18.98 7.45
C LEU A 422 -1.19 20.45 7.53
N VAL A 423 -0.13 20.88 6.84
CA VAL A 423 0.33 22.28 6.85
C VAL A 423 0.37 22.80 5.42
N LYS A 424 -0.28 23.95 5.20
CA LYS A 424 -0.29 24.69 3.93
C LYS A 424 0.77 25.79 3.95
N TRP A 425 1.55 25.89 2.88
CA TRP A 425 2.64 26.84 2.69
C TRP A 425 2.46 27.62 1.38
N ASP A 426 2.98 28.85 1.35
CA ASP A 426 3.13 29.60 0.09
C ASP A 426 4.36 29.14 -0.70
N GLY A 427 4.45 29.58 -1.97
CA GLY A 427 5.59 29.31 -2.85
C GLY A 427 6.92 29.95 -2.43
N ASN A 428 6.95 30.69 -1.31
CA ASN A 428 8.15 31.34 -0.75
C ASN A 428 8.61 30.68 0.56
N GLY A 429 7.97 29.57 0.97
CA GLY A 429 8.32 28.88 2.21
C GLY A 429 7.81 29.57 3.46
N ASN A 430 6.68 30.28 3.39
CA ASN A 430 5.98 30.81 4.55
C ASN A 430 4.77 29.92 4.86
N ARG A 431 4.61 29.59 6.14
CA ARG A 431 3.51 28.79 6.65
C ARG A 431 2.23 29.63 6.69
N ILE A 432 1.14 29.10 6.15
CA ILE A 432 -0.15 29.80 6.06
C ILE A 432 -1.14 29.28 7.09
N GLN A 433 -1.39 27.97 7.09
CA GLN A 433 -2.45 27.38 7.89
C GLN A 433 -2.19 25.90 8.18
N ASP A 434 -2.67 25.44 9.33
CA ASP A 434 -2.63 24.04 9.75
C ASP A 434 -4.03 23.44 9.84
N PHE A 435 -4.12 22.14 9.59
CA PHE A 435 -5.34 21.36 9.67
C PHE A 435 -5.05 20.04 10.38
N ILE A 436 -5.99 19.56 11.19
CA ILE A 436 -5.92 18.23 11.82
C ILE A 436 -7.31 17.59 11.69
N TYR A 437 -7.43 16.64 10.78
CA TYR A 437 -8.68 15.89 10.53
C TYR A 437 -8.60 14.43 10.99
N HIS A 438 -7.39 13.94 11.23
CA HIS A 438 -7.15 12.55 11.57
C HIS A 438 -5.93 12.48 12.51
N PRO A 439 -5.96 11.71 13.61
CA PRO A 439 -4.93 11.74 14.64
C PRO A 439 -3.70 10.87 14.35
N PHE A 440 -3.64 10.27 13.15
CA PHE A 440 -2.59 9.34 12.76
C PHE A 440 -1.78 9.88 11.59
N ALA A 441 -0.51 9.46 11.49
CA ALA A 441 0.45 9.90 10.49
C ALA A 441 -0.09 9.95 9.06
N VAL A 442 0.17 11.07 8.38
CA VAL A 442 -0.02 11.23 6.93
C VAL A 442 1.16 10.55 6.24
N GLN A 443 0.90 9.69 5.26
CA GLN A 443 1.94 8.92 4.57
C GLN A 443 2.19 9.41 3.15
N CYS A 444 1.14 9.88 2.46
CA CYS A 444 1.27 10.38 1.11
C CYS A 444 0.15 11.35 0.73
N PHE A 445 0.44 12.13 -0.31
CA PHE A 445 -0.53 12.98 -0.99
C PHE A 445 -0.66 12.59 -2.46
N CYS A 446 -1.78 12.97 -3.06
CA CYS A 446 -1.91 13.07 -4.50
C CYS A 446 -2.88 14.21 -4.84
N THR A 447 -2.58 14.99 -5.88
CA THR A 447 -3.38 16.15 -6.27
C THR A 447 -3.95 15.92 -7.67
N PHE A 448 -5.20 16.31 -7.86
CA PHE A 448 -5.82 16.35 -9.19
C PHE A 448 -6.81 17.49 -9.27
N GLY A 449 -6.58 18.41 -10.21
CA GLY A 449 -7.34 19.64 -10.33
C GLY A 449 -7.42 20.39 -9.01
N MET A 450 -8.64 20.59 -8.50
CA MET A 450 -8.89 21.35 -7.27
C MET A 450 -8.99 20.46 -6.01
N ARG A 451 -8.59 19.20 -6.08
CA ARG A 451 -8.69 18.24 -4.97
C ARG A 451 -7.33 17.75 -4.51
N ILE A 452 -7.21 17.61 -3.19
CA ILE A 452 -6.05 17.03 -2.51
C ILE A 452 -6.49 15.74 -1.85
N TRP A 453 -5.86 14.64 -2.22
CA TRP A 453 -6.09 13.33 -1.63
C TRP A 453 -4.99 13.05 -0.63
N VAL A 454 -5.38 12.64 0.58
CA VAL A 454 -4.47 12.40 1.71
C VAL A 454 -4.60 10.95 2.14
N GLY A 455 -3.48 10.22 2.14
CA GLY A 455 -3.41 8.84 2.58
C GLY A 455 -2.76 8.73 3.95
N TYR A 456 -3.38 7.98 4.85
CA TYR A 456 -2.95 7.83 6.24
C TYR A 456 -2.37 6.44 6.54
N VAL A 457 -1.61 6.35 7.63
CA VAL A 457 -1.05 5.09 8.15
C VAL A 457 -2.13 4.08 8.58
N THR A 458 -3.35 4.54 8.87
CA THR A 458 -4.48 3.65 9.19
C THR A 458 -5.10 2.99 7.95
N GLY A 459 -4.68 3.37 6.74
CA GLY A 459 -5.33 2.94 5.51
C GLY A 459 -6.54 3.80 5.11
N THR A 460 -6.77 4.91 5.80
CA THR A 460 -7.82 5.90 5.47
C THR A 460 -7.35 6.81 4.34
N VAL A 461 -8.28 7.15 3.43
CA VAL A 461 -8.13 8.24 2.46
C VAL A 461 -9.07 9.37 2.85
N GLN A 462 -8.59 10.61 2.80
CA GLN A 462 -9.42 11.81 2.85
C GLN A 462 -9.22 12.67 1.60
N VAL A 463 -10.25 13.42 1.23
CA VAL A 463 -10.24 14.33 0.09
C VAL A 463 -10.54 15.73 0.60
N LEU A 464 -9.70 16.70 0.26
CA LEU A 464 -9.86 18.11 0.59
C LEU A 464 -9.94 18.96 -0.68
N ASP A 465 -10.50 20.15 -0.56
CA ASP A 465 -10.32 21.21 -1.56
C ASP A 465 -8.99 21.97 -1.36
N LEU A 466 -8.66 22.89 -2.27
CA LEU A 466 -7.45 23.73 -2.18
C LEU A 466 -7.45 24.71 -0.99
N ASN A 467 -8.60 24.95 -0.37
CA ASN A 467 -8.72 25.78 0.84
C ASN A 467 -8.50 24.95 2.11
N GLY A 468 -8.42 23.62 2.00
CA GLY A 468 -8.25 22.70 3.12
C GLY A 468 -9.57 22.22 3.73
N ASN A 469 -10.72 22.46 3.11
CA ASN A 469 -12.00 21.95 3.60
C ASN A 469 -12.14 20.45 3.27
N LEU A 470 -12.58 19.66 4.24
CA LEU A 470 -12.81 18.23 4.06
C LEU A 470 -14.05 17.97 3.19
N ILE A 471 -13.86 17.30 2.05
CA ILE A 471 -14.93 16.88 1.12
C ILE A 471 -15.48 15.50 1.52
N GLY A 472 -14.61 14.60 1.97
CA GLY A 472 -15.01 13.27 2.44
C GLY A 472 -13.83 12.38 2.76
N GLY A 473 -14.09 11.20 3.34
CA GLY A 473 -13.06 10.22 3.63
C GLY A 473 -13.63 8.85 3.96
N TRP A 474 -12.82 7.81 3.74
CA TRP A 474 -13.20 6.42 3.97
C TRP A 474 -11.96 5.55 4.20
N VAL A 475 -12.16 4.37 4.79
CA VAL A 475 -11.11 3.34 4.89
C VAL A 475 -10.90 2.74 3.49
N ALA A 476 -9.76 3.03 2.89
CA ALA A 476 -9.37 2.54 1.58
C ALA A 476 -8.79 1.12 1.65
N HIS A 477 -7.93 0.87 2.63
CA HIS A 477 -7.27 -0.41 2.87
C HIS A 477 -7.21 -0.68 4.39
N ASN A 478 -7.06 -1.94 4.80
CA ASN A 478 -6.86 -2.30 6.21
C ASN A 478 -5.37 -2.24 6.62
N SER A 479 -4.61 -1.34 5.99
CA SER A 479 -3.15 -1.24 6.09
C SER A 479 -2.68 0.14 5.61
N PRO A 480 -1.51 0.63 6.08
CA PRO A 480 -0.99 1.94 5.70
C PRO A 480 -0.99 2.20 4.18
N ILE A 481 -1.40 3.39 3.77
CA ILE A 481 -1.32 3.82 2.38
C ILE A 481 0.09 4.32 2.11
N VAL A 482 0.81 3.66 1.21
CA VAL A 482 2.20 3.97 0.89
C VAL A 482 2.30 5.11 -0.12
N LYS A 483 1.51 5.05 -1.19
CA LYS A 483 1.54 6.04 -2.27
C LYS A 483 0.19 6.10 -2.99
N MET A 484 -0.13 7.28 -3.52
CA MET A 484 -1.28 7.50 -4.40
C MET A 484 -0.84 8.16 -5.71
N THR A 485 -1.58 7.90 -6.79
CA THR A 485 -1.33 8.49 -8.11
C THR A 485 -2.61 8.49 -8.95
N VAL A 486 -2.67 9.31 -10.00
CA VAL A 486 -3.83 9.42 -10.89
C VAL A 486 -3.51 8.77 -12.23
N GLY A 487 -4.48 8.07 -12.81
CA GLY A 487 -4.42 7.57 -14.18
C GLY A 487 -5.78 7.06 -14.66
N ALA A 488 -6.07 7.19 -15.96
CA ALA A 488 -7.34 6.79 -16.58
C ALA A 488 -8.62 7.29 -15.86
N GLY A 489 -8.59 8.48 -15.25
CA GLY A 489 -9.73 9.03 -14.49
C GLY A 489 -9.94 8.41 -13.10
N TYR A 490 -8.96 7.64 -12.60
CA TYR A 490 -8.96 7.08 -11.26
C TYR A 490 -7.83 7.63 -10.41
N MET A 491 -8.08 7.77 -9.11
CA MET A 491 -7.08 7.88 -8.07
C MET A 491 -6.75 6.49 -7.54
N PHE A 492 -5.55 5.99 -7.82
CA PHE A 492 -5.05 4.71 -7.32
C PHE A 492 -4.29 4.90 -6.01
N ALA A 493 -4.54 4.02 -5.05
CA ALA A 493 -3.80 3.94 -3.79
C ALA A 493 -3.15 2.57 -3.63
N LEU A 494 -1.82 2.57 -3.41
CA LEU A 494 -1.03 1.41 -3.01
C LEU A 494 -0.99 1.32 -1.48
N ALA A 495 -1.38 0.17 -0.93
CA ALA A 495 -1.21 -0.14 0.48
C ALA A 495 0.09 -0.89 0.77
N ASN A 496 0.51 -0.90 2.04
CA ASN A 496 1.74 -1.56 2.49
C ASN A 496 1.71 -3.08 2.31
N HIS A 497 0.53 -3.68 2.32
CA HIS A 497 0.35 -5.09 1.94
C HIS A 497 0.44 -5.33 0.42
N GLY A 498 0.79 -4.34 -0.40
CA GLY A 498 0.99 -4.50 -1.85
C GLY A 498 -0.28 -4.47 -2.71
N GLY A 499 -1.47 -4.28 -2.12
CA GLY A 499 -2.73 -4.17 -2.86
C GLY A 499 -2.92 -2.78 -3.47
N ILE A 500 -3.55 -2.70 -4.63
CA ILE A 500 -3.83 -1.47 -5.37
C ILE A 500 -5.31 -1.36 -5.67
N ARG A 501 -5.93 -0.27 -5.22
CA ARG A 501 -7.33 0.06 -5.46
C ARG A 501 -7.48 1.46 -6.02
N GLY A 502 -8.38 1.64 -6.98
CA GLY A 502 -8.68 2.92 -7.62
C GLY A 502 -10.09 3.42 -7.28
N TRP A 503 -10.28 4.73 -7.18
CA TRP A 503 -11.60 5.38 -7.14
C TRP A 503 -11.69 6.44 -8.21
N ASN A 504 -12.90 6.76 -8.67
CA ASN A 504 -13.04 7.84 -9.63
C ASN A 504 -12.51 9.15 -9.02
N ILE A 505 -11.81 9.97 -9.82
CA ILE A 505 -11.27 11.27 -9.37
C ILE A 505 -12.36 12.22 -8.81
N THR A 506 -13.62 11.98 -9.15
CA THR A 506 -14.78 12.74 -8.64
C THR A 506 -15.38 12.18 -7.35
N SER A 507 -14.96 11.00 -6.88
CA SER A 507 -15.43 10.44 -5.61
C SER A 507 -14.97 11.32 -4.42
N PRO A 508 -15.82 11.58 -3.41
CA PRO A 508 -17.23 11.17 -3.34
C PRO A 508 -18.11 11.98 -4.31
N GLY A 509 -19.01 11.31 -5.02
CA GLY A 509 -19.85 11.93 -6.05
C GLY A 509 -21.05 11.08 -6.50
N PRO A 510 -21.90 11.61 -7.40
CA PRO A 510 -23.14 10.94 -7.84
C PRO A 510 -22.90 9.62 -8.56
N LEU A 511 -21.74 9.49 -9.24
CA LEU A 511 -21.32 8.25 -9.90
C LEU A 511 -21.24 7.07 -8.93
N ASP A 512 -20.80 7.33 -7.69
CA ASP A 512 -20.60 6.29 -6.68
C ASP A 512 -21.90 5.59 -6.30
N ASN A 513 -23.02 6.33 -6.25
CA ASN A 513 -24.32 5.78 -5.89
C ASN A 513 -24.88 4.87 -7.00
N ILE A 514 -24.70 5.25 -8.26
CA ILE A 514 -25.12 4.44 -9.41
C ILE A 514 -24.28 3.17 -9.45
N LEU A 515 -22.95 3.29 -9.39
CA LEU A 515 -22.04 2.14 -9.36
C LEU A 515 -22.34 1.21 -8.20
N ARG A 516 -22.63 1.74 -7.00
CA ARG A 516 -22.99 0.94 -5.82
C ARG A 516 -24.25 0.12 -6.06
N SER A 517 -25.29 0.75 -6.62
CA SER A 517 -26.56 0.08 -6.91
C SER A 517 -26.40 -1.02 -7.96
N GLU A 518 -25.70 -0.72 -9.06
CA GLU A 518 -25.51 -1.68 -10.16
C GLU A 518 -24.63 -2.86 -9.74
N LEU A 519 -23.53 -2.61 -9.03
CA LEU A 519 -22.67 -3.67 -8.50
C LEU A 519 -23.42 -4.52 -7.46
N GLY A 520 -24.14 -3.90 -6.53
CA GLY A 520 -24.97 -4.63 -5.56
C GLY A 520 -26.02 -5.52 -6.23
N GLY A 521 -26.63 -5.06 -7.33
CA GLY A 521 -27.55 -5.86 -8.12
C GLY A 521 -26.93 -7.06 -8.83
N LYS A 522 -25.60 -7.03 -9.06
CA LYS A 522 -24.83 -8.11 -9.70
C LYS A 522 -24.00 -8.94 -8.72
N GLU A 523 -24.22 -8.79 -7.42
CA GLU A 523 -23.40 -9.44 -6.38
C GLU A 523 -23.27 -10.95 -6.56
N PHE A 524 -24.37 -11.62 -6.93
CA PHE A 524 -24.40 -13.06 -7.14
C PHE A 524 -23.48 -13.55 -8.29
N VAL A 525 -23.09 -12.67 -9.22
CA VAL A 525 -22.23 -13.01 -10.37
C VAL A 525 -20.77 -13.19 -9.95
N TYR A 526 -20.32 -12.40 -8.98
CA TYR A 526 -18.92 -12.40 -8.52
C TYR A 526 -18.76 -12.93 -7.10
N SER A 527 -19.80 -13.55 -6.53
CA SER A 527 -19.75 -14.19 -5.22
C SER A 527 -19.34 -15.65 -5.35
N LYS A 528 -18.33 -16.07 -4.58
CA LYS A 528 -17.92 -17.48 -4.45
C LYS A 528 -18.05 -17.93 -3.01
N ILE A 529 -18.41 -19.20 -2.80
CA ILE A 529 -18.43 -19.83 -1.47
C ILE A 529 -17.48 -21.00 -1.49
N GLU A 530 -16.49 -20.95 -0.60
CA GLU A 530 -15.51 -22.00 -0.40
C GLU A 530 -15.85 -22.73 0.91
N ASN A 531 -15.73 -24.05 0.97
CA ASN A 531 -15.88 -24.81 2.22
C ASN A 531 -14.52 -25.30 2.70
N VAL A 532 -14.16 -24.95 3.93
CA VAL A 532 -12.91 -25.39 4.59
C VAL A 532 -13.24 -26.11 5.89
N LYS A 533 -12.73 -27.34 6.04
CA LYS A 533 -12.76 -28.07 7.30
C LYS A 533 -11.58 -27.66 8.18
N ILE A 534 -11.86 -27.28 9.43
CA ILE A 534 -10.87 -26.79 10.39
C ILE A 534 -10.87 -27.70 11.62
N LEU A 535 -9.76 -28.40 11.88
CA LEU A 535 -9.53 -29.15 13.10
C LEU A 535 -8.93 -28.23 14.16
N THR A 536 -9.60 -28.08 15.30
CA THR A 536 -9.08 -27.38 16.47
C THR A 536 -8.89 -28.36 17.61
N GLY A 537 -7.70 -28.39 18.21
CA GLY A 537 -7.38 -29.26 19.35
C GLY A 537 -6.88 -28.46 20.54
N THR A 538 -7.26 -28.87 21.76
CA THR A 538 -6.67 -28.35 23.00
C THR A 538 -6.19 -29.47 23.92
N TRP A 539 -5.05 -29.28 24.60
CA TRP A 539 -4.56 -30.22 25.60
C TRP A 539 -3.72 -29.55 26.70
N ASN A 540 -4.15 -29.66 27.96
CA ASN A 540 -3.28 -29.40 29.10
C ASN A 540 -2.35 -30.61 29.30
N VAL A 541 -1.06 -30.44 29.01
CA VAL A 541 -0.09 -31.54 28.96
C VAL A 541 0.58 -31.82 30.30
N GLY A 542 0.29 -31.03 31.34
CA GLY A 542 0.77 -31.24 32.70
C GLY A 542 2.30 -31.38 32.80
N GLN A 543 3.05 -30.62 32.01
CA GLN A 543 4.53 -30.67 31.91
C GLN A 543 5.09 -32.01 31.40
N GLY A 544 4.24 -32.85 30.80
CA GLY A 544 4.61 -34.11 30.17
C GLY A 544 4.90 -33.98 28.68
N LYS A 545 5.40 -35.07 28.10
CA LYS A 545 5.51 -35.27 26.65
C LYS A 545 4.53 -36.36 26.24
N ALA A 546 3.88 -36.20 25.10
CA ALA A 546 3.00 -37.24 24.54
C ALA A 546 3.79 -38.40 23.92
N SER A 547 3.18 -39.58 23.95
CA SER A 547 3.59 -40.67 23.07
C SER A 547 3.20 -40.39 21.61
N GLN A 548 3.84 -41.07 20.64
CA GLN A 548 3.47 -40.94 19.22
C GLN A 548 2.04 -41.45 18.98
N ASP A 549 1.66 -42.56 19.62
CA ASP A 549 0.31 -43.13 19.51
C ASP A 549 -0.76 -42.17 20.03
N SER A 550 -0.48 -41.45 21.12
CA SER A 550 -1.38 -40.43 21.66
C SER A 550 -1.61 -39.28 20.67
N LEU A 551 -0.55 -38.81 20.00
CA LEU A 551 -0.64 -37.76 18.98
C LEU A 551 -1.36 -38.24 17.73
N MET A 552 -1.14 -39.49 17.30
CA MET A 552 -1.86 -40.10 16.18
C MET A 552 -3.34 -40.30 16.48
N SER A 553 -3.68 -40.77 17.68
CA SER A 553 -5.08 -40.89 18.12
C SER A 553 -5.78 -39.52 18.17
N TRP A 554 -5.11 -38.51 18.73
CA TRP A 554 -5.69 -37.17 18.87
C TRP A 554 -5.84 -36.44 17.52
N LEU A 555 -4.76 -36.33 16.74
CA LEU A 555 -4.69 -35.49 15.53
C LEU A 555 -4.57 -36.31 14.25
N GLY A 556 -3.62 -37.25 14.18
CA GLY A 556 -3.25 -37.95 12.93
C GLY A 556 -4.43 -38.67 12.27
N SER A 557 -5.24 -39.38 13.06
CA SER A 557 -6.38 -40.18 12.58
C SER A 557 -7.50 -39.39 11.89
N VAL A 558 -7.58 -38.07 12.12
CA VAL A 558 -8.67 -37.22 11.64
C VAL A 558 -8.20 -36.06 10.74
N ALA A 559 -6.88 -35.86 10.60
CA ALA A 559 -6.33 -34.73 9.87
C ALA A 559 -6.41 -34.86 8.33
N SER A 560 -6.62 -36.05 7.79
CA SER A 560 -6.58 -36.29 6.33
C SER A 560 -7.62 -35.49 5.54
N ASP A 561 -8.79 -35.26 6.12
CA ASP A 561 -9.95 -34.58 5.52
C ASP A 561 -10.08 -33.10 5.94
N VAL A 562 -9.08 -32.52 6.63
CA VAL A 562 -9.13 -31.10 7.04
C VAL A 562 -8.17 -30.23 6.22
N GLY A 563 -8.53 -28.97 6.03
CA GLY A 563 -7.70 -27.98 5.33
C GLY A 563 -6.78 -27.21 6.28
N LEU A 564 -7.21 -27.02 7.53
CA LEU A 564 -6.50 -26.24 8.55
C LEU A 564 -6.54 -26.98 9.89
N VAL A 565 -5.40 -27.09 10.56
CA VAL A 565 -5.27 -27.66 11.91
C VAL A 565 -4.74 -26.56 12.84
N VAL A 566 -5.40 -26.35 13.98
CA VAL A 566 -4.98 -25.41 15.02
C VAL A 566 -4.90 -26.14 16.35
N VAL A 567 -3.76 -26.06 17.03
CA VAL A 567 -3.53 -26.75 18.30
C VAL A 567 -3.15 -25.75 19.38
N GLY A 568 -3.82 -25.84 20.53
CA GLY A 568 -3.49 -25.13 21.75
C GLY A 568 -3.01 -26.10 22.84
N LEU A 569 -1.86 -25.83 23.44
CA LEU A 569 -1.32 -26.59 24.57
C LEU A 569 -1.23 -25.71 25.82
N GLN A 570 -1.47 -26.29 26.99
CA GLN A 570 -1.30 -25.64 28.29
C GLN A 570 -0.37 -26.47 29.18
N GLU A 571 0.30 -25.81 30.13
CA GLU A 571 1.29 -26.43 31.02
C GLU A 571 2.43 -27.16 30.31
N VAL A 572 2.86 -26.68 29.14
CA VAL A 572 4.03 -27.25 28.45
C VAL A 572 5.27 -27.21 29.34
N GLU A 573 5.44 -26.12 30.09
CA GLU A 573 6.49 -25.95 31.09
C GLU A 573 6.05 -24.94 32.16
N MET A 574 6.10 -25.30 33.45
CA MET A 574 5.54 -24.50 34.56
C MET A 574 6.51 -24.31 35.74
N GLY A 575 7.79 -24.66 35.58
CA GLY A 575 8.79 -24.47 36.62
C GLY A 575 8.98 -23.00 37.00
N ALA A 576 9.09 -22.67 38.29
CA ALA A 576 9.18 -21.28 38.75
C ALA A 576 10.34 -20.49 38.11
N GLY A 577 11.51 -21.12 37.96
CA GLY A 577 12.65 -20.53 37.25
C GLY A 577 12.39 -20.28 35.77
N PHE A 578 11.65 -21.18 35.10
CA PHE A 578 11.23 -21.00 33.71
C PHE A 578 10.22 -19.86 33.57
N LEU A 579 9.22 -19.77 34.45
CA LEU A 579 8.23 -18.68 34.42
C LEU A 579 8.87 -17.31 34.57
N ALA A 580 9.83 -17.17 35.49
CA ALA A 580 10.61 -15.94 35.65
C ALA A 580 11.42 -15.61 34.38
N MET A 581 12.08 -16.62 33.79
CA MET A 581 12.85 -16.45 32.56
C MET A 581 11.97 -16.14 31.35
N SER A 582 10.77 -16.73 31.25
CA SER A 582 9.80 -16.44 30.19
C SER A 582 9.28 -15.01 30.30
N ALA A 583 8.99 -14.52 31.51
CA ALA A 583 8.59 -13.13 31.71
C ALA A 583 9.72 -12.17 31.30
N ALA A 584 10.97 -12.47 31.65
CA ALA A 584 12.12 -11.67 31.22
C ALA A 584 12.31 -11.71 29.69
N LYS A 585 12.22 -12.89 29.06
CA LYS A 585 12.32 -13.07 27.61
C LYS A 585 11.24 -12.28 26.85
N GLU A 586 10.02 -12.27 27.35
CA GLU A 586 8.90 -11.51 26.76
C GLU A 586 9.22 -10.00 26.71
N THR A 587 9.85 -9.43 27.75
CA THR A 587 10.24 -8.01 27.76
C THR A 587 11.31 -7.64 26.72
N VAL A 588 12.07 -8.62 26.23
CA VAL A 588 13.12 -8.43 25.22
C VAL A 588 12.74 -9.04 23.86
N GLY A 589 11.49 -9.49 23.69
CA GLY A 589 10.98 -10.06 22.44
C GLY A 589 11.56 -11.43 22.06
N LEU A 590 12.09 -12.19 23.03
CA LEU A 590 12.51 -13.58 22.84
C LEU A 590 11.36 -14.51 23.22
N GLU A 591 11.14 -15.55 22.42
CA GLU A 591 10.00 -16.46 22.60
C GLU A 591 10.44 -17.94 22.57
N GLY A 592 9.61 -18.81 23.12
CA GLY A 592 9.76 -20.26 23.01
C GLY A 592 10.58 -20.95 24.11
N SER A 593 10.45 -22.27 24.12
CA SER A 593 11.13 -23.21 25.04
C SER A 593 11.56 -24.47 24.29
N SER A 594 12.50 -25.23 24.85
CA SER A 594 12.89 -26.52 24.28
C SER A 594 11.73 -27.53 24.30
N ALA A 595 10.91 -27.51 25.35
CA ALA A 595 9.71 -28.32 25.46
C ALA A 595 8.66 -27.94 24.39
N GLY A 596 8.39 -26.64 24.22
CA GLY A 596 7.49 -26.13 23.18
C GLY A 596 7.95 -26.49 21.78
N GLN A 597 9.24 -26.32 21.47
CA GLN A 597 9.79 -26.73 20.18
C GLN A 597 9.72 -28.24 19.95
N TRP A 598 9.90 -29.04 21.00
CA TRP A 598 9.70 -30.49 20.91
C TRP A 598 8.26 -30.84 20.52
N TRP A 599 7.27 -30.21 21.15
CA TRP A 599 5.85 -30.40 20.82
C TRP A 599 5.53 -30.01 19.39
N LEU A 600 5.96 -28.82 18.97
CA LEU A 600 5.74 -28.32 17.62
C LEU A 600 6.32 -29.27 16.56
N ASN A 601 7.57 -29.72 16.75
CA ASN A 601 8.23 -30.65 15.83
C ASN A 601 7.61 -32.05 15.83
N MET A 602 7.07 -32.51 16.97
CA MET A 602 6.41 -33.81 17.03
C MET A 602 5.04 -33.78 16.36
N ILE A 603 4.29 -32.68 16.50
CA ILE A 603 3.03 -32.47 15.77
C ILE A 603 3.30 -32.33 14.28
N ASP A 604 4.36 -31.63 13.86
CA ASP A 604 4.78 -31.60 12.45
C ASP A 604 4.90 -33.03 11.90
N LYS A 605 5.69 -33.88 12.56
CA LYS A 605 5.88 -35.28 12.14
C LYS A 605 4.59 -36.11 12.12
N THR A 606 3.69 -35.86 13.06
CA THR A 606 2.40 -36.57 13.16
C THR A 606 1.47 -36.19 12.00
N LEU A 607 1.51 -34.93 11.55
CA LEU A 607 0.70 -34.44 10.43
C LEU A 607 1.38 -34.68 9.06
N ASP A 608 2.72 -34.86 9.05
CA ASP A 608 3.57 -34.96 7.86
C ASP A 608 3.78 -36.41 7.35
N GLU A 609 2.85 -37.34 7.58
CA GLU A 609 2.87 -38.68 6.94
C GLU A 609 2.56 -38.62 5.42
N GLY A 610 3.21 -37.69 4.70
CA GLY A 610 3.09 -37.47 3.25
C GLY A 610 3.26 -36.03 2.76
N SER A 611 3.90 -35.11 3.51
CA SER A 611 4.05 -33.68 3.10
C SER A 611 2.74 -32.98 2.79
N THR A 612 1.73 -33.32 3.58
CA THR A 612 0.35 -32.85 3.40
C THR A 612 0.08 -31.52 4.10
N PHE A 613 0.79 -31.21 5.19
CA PHE A 613 0.60 -30.01 6.01
C PHE A 613 1.90 -29.20 6.19
N GLU A 614 1.79 -27.88 6.17
CA GLU A 614 2.86 -26.93 6.47
C GLU A 614 2.48 -26.09 7.71
N ARG A 615 3.41 -25.97 8.68
CA ARG A 615 3.21 -25.07 9.83
C ARG A 615 3.34 -23.61 9.41
N ILE A 616 2.26 -22.84 9.56
CA ILE A 616 2.19 -21.43 9.11
C ILE A 616 2.48 -20.42 10.22
N GLY A 617 2.36 -20.82 11.49
CA GLY A 617 2.65 -19.93 12.61
C GLY A 617 2.51 -20.60 13.97
N SER A 618 3.17 -20.02 14.97
CA SER A 618 3.08 -20.45 16.36
C SER A 618 3.39 -19.31 17.31
N ARG A 619 2.87 -19.39 18.55
CA ARG A 619 3.13 -18.45 19.63
C ARG A 619 3.22 -19.19 20.95
N GLN A 620 4.19 -18.83 21.78
CA GLN A 620 4.36 -19.39 23.13
C GLN A 620 4.48 -18.30 24.19
N LEU A 621 3.65 -18.36 25.23
CA LEU A 621 3.74 -17.54 26.44
C LEU A 621 3.88 -18.47 27.65
N ALA A 622 5.06 -18.54 28.24
CA ALA A 622 5.35 -19.49 29.32
C ALA A 622 4.87 -20.92 28.97
N GLY A 623 3.94 -21.50 29.72
CA GLY A 623 3.40 -22.84 29.48
C GLY A 623 2.29 -22.93 28.43
N LEU A 624 1.87 -21.81 27.83
CA LEU A 624 0.85 -21.75 26.78
C LEU A 624 1.51 -21.79 25.40
N VAL A 625 1.05 -22.67 24.52
CA VAL A 625 1.49 -22.72 23.11
C VAL A 625 0.27 -22.75 22.21
N ILE A 626 0.27 -22.00 21.12
CA ILE A 626 -0.68 -22.16 20.02
C ILE A 626 0.07 -22.26 18.70
N ALA A 627 -0.38 -23.12 17.80
CA ALA A 627 0.19 -23.25 16.47
C ALA A 627 -0.86 -23.66 15.44
N ALA A 628 -0.60 -23.33 14.18
CA ALA A 628 -1.47 -23.67 13.05
C ALA A 628 -0.67 -24.32 11.91
N TRP A 629 -1.29 -25.31 11.29
CA TRP A 629 -0.81 -26.03 10.13
C TRP A 629 -1.87 -26.01 9.03
N VAL A 630 -1.46 -25.76 7.80
CA VAL A 630 -2.36 -25.72 6.65
C VAL A 630 -2.02 -26.81 5.65
N LYS A 631 -3.04 -27.40 5.04
CA LYS A 631 -2.88 -28.39 3.98
C LYS A 631 -2.28 -27.72 2.75
N THR A 632 -1.29 -28.36 2.13
CA THR A 632 -0.54 -27.83 0.97
C THR A 632 -1.47 -27.38 -0.17
N SER A 633 -2.61 -28.06 -0.36
CA SER A 633 -3.59 -27.75 -1.41
C SER A 633 -4.30 -26.40 -1.25
N ILE A 634 -4.43 -25.87 -0.03
CA ILE A 634 -5.07 -24.55 0.23
C ILE A 634 -4.07 -23.49 0.71
N ARG A 635 -2.77 -23.84 0.78
CA ARG A 635 -1.70 -23.00 1.30
C ARG A 635 -1.61 -21.61 0.66
N PHE A 636 -1.93 -21.50 -0.62
CA PHE A 636 -1.93 -20.25 -1.38
C PHE A 636 -3.11 -19.31 -1.07
N HIS A 637 -4.05 -19.77 -0.26
CA HIS A 637 -5.18 -18.96 0.21
C HIS A 637 -5.11 -18.73 1.72
N VAL A 638 -4.09 -19.22 2.41
CA VAL A 638 -3.96 -19.10 3.87
C VAL A 638 -2.61 -18.49 4.23
N GLY A 639 -2.64 -17.40 4.99
CA GLY A 639 -1.43 -16.71 5.45
C GLY A 639 -1.75 -15.41 6.17
N ASP A 640 -0.88 -14.41 6.04
CA ASP A 640 -0.91 -13.19 6.85
C ASP A 640 -1.04 -13.50 8.35
N VAL A 641 -0.22 -14.46 8.80
CA VAL A 641 -0.29 -14.95 10.17
C VAL A 641 0.35 -13.95 11.12
N ASP A 642 -0.46 -13.42 12.05
CA ASP A 642 0.00 -12.56 13.13
C ASP A 642 -0.28 -13.25 14.48
N VAL A 643 0.51 -12.92 15.49
CA VAL A 643 0.50 -13.63 16.78
C VAL A 643 0.44 -12.66 17.95
N ALA A 644 -0.25 -13.05 19.01
CA ALA A 644 -0.46 -12.21 20.20
C ALA A 644 -0.36 -13.03 21.50
N ALA A 645 -0.08 -12.37 22.62
CA ALA A 645 -0.06 -12.99 23.94
C ALA A 645 -0.58 -12.03 25.00
N VAL A 646 -1.36 -12.53 25.97
CA VAL A 646 -1.94 -11.76 27.06
C VAL A 646 -1.74 -12.50 28.40
N PRO A 647 -0.80 -12.06 29.26
CA PRO A 647 -0.61 -12.66 30.58
C PRO A 647 -1.74 -12.29 31.55
N CYS A 648 -2.30 -13.28 32.26
CA CYS A 648 -3.35 -13.12 33.27
C CYS A 648 -2.92 -13.56 34.68
N GLY A 649 -1.68 -14.04 34.83
CA GLY A 649 -1.13 -14.48 36.11
C GLY A 649 -0.96 -13.35 37.13
N PHE A 650 -0.10 -13.57 38.12
CA PHE A 650 0.10 -12.60 39.21
C PHE A 650 0.36 -11.18 38.65
N GLY A 651 -0.43 -10.21 39.10
CA GLY A 651 -0.35 -8.81 38.65
C GLY A 651 -0.64 -8.56 37.16
N ARG A 652 -1.22 -9.52 36.41
CA ARG A 652 -1.33 -9.49 34.92
C ARG A 652 0.03 -9.39 34.21
N ALA A 653 1.09 -9.85 34.85
CA ALA A 653 2.46 -9.76 34.34
C ALA A 653 3.13 -11.13 34.15
N ILE A 654 2.62 -12.18 34.79
CA ILE A 654 3.17 -13.54 34.69
C ILE A 654 2.33 -14.38 33.72
N GLY A 655 3.00 -15.05 32.77
CA GLY A 655 2.36 -15.85 31.73
C GLY A 655 1.89 -17.25 32.13
N ASN A 656 1.95 -17.63 33.41
CA ASN A 656 1.51 -18.96 33.88
C ASN A 656 0.00 -19.20 33.72
N LYS A 657 -0.75 -18.10 33.57
CA LYS A 657 -2.16 -18.02 33.18
C LYS A 657 -2.27 -16.90 32.17
N GLY A 658 -3.24 -16.99 31.26
CA GLY A 658 -3.39 -16.02 30.18
C GLY A 658 -3.87 -16.65 28.90
N ALA A 659 -3.52 -16.01 27.79
CA ALA A 659 -3.85 -16.49 26.46
C ALA A 659 -2.73 -16.22 25.45
N VAL A 660 -2.66 -17.06 24.42
CA VAL A 660 -1.88 -16.84 23.19
C VAL A 660 -2.83 -16.94 22.00
N GLY A 661 -2.65 -16.07 21.02
CA GLY A 661 -3.54 -15.95 19.87
C GLY A 661 -2.81 -16.08 18.54
N LEU A 662 -3.51 -16.60 17.54
CA LEU A 662 -3.18 -16.53 16.12
C LEU A 662 -4.28 -15.76 15.39
N ARG A 663 -3.90 -14.80 14.55
CA ARG A 663 -4.75 -14.17 13.54
C ARG A 663 -4.27 -14.67 12.18
N ILE A 664 -5.16 -15.25 11.40
CA ILE A 664 -4.85 -15.84 10.10
C ILE A 664 -5.86 -15.32 9.09
N ARG A 665 -5.39 -14.95 7.89
CA ARG A 665 -6.27 -14.73 6.74
C ARG A 665 -6.47 -16.03 5.98
N VAL A 666 -7.73 -16.40 5.77
CA VAL A 666 -8.16 -17.54 4.95
C VAL A 666 -9.01 -16.97 3.82
N TYR A 667 -8.55 -17.14 2.57
CA TYR A 667 -8.95 -16.38 1.40
C TYR A 667 -8.87 -14.86 1.65
N ASP A 668 -9.98 -14.18 1.79
CA ASP A 668 -10.11 -12.75 2.05
C ASP A 668 -10.83 -12.45 3.39
N ARG A 669 -10.87 -13.44 4.31
CA ARG A 669 -11.51 -13.34 5.63
C ARG A 669 -10.53 -13.57 6.77
N ILE A 670 -10.71 -12.85 7.88
CA ILE A 670 -9.87 -12.92 9.06
C ILE A 670 -10.47 -13.88 10.09
N MET A 671 -9.65 -14.84 10.51
CA MET A 671 -9.98 -15.80 11.55
C MET A 671 -8.98 -15.68 12.69
N CYS A 672 -9.49 -15.64 13.93
CA CYS A 672 -8.67 -15.60 15.14
C CYS A 672 -8.86 -16.87 15.97
N PHE A 673 -7.77 -17.41 16.49
CA PHE A 673 -7.75 -18.57 17.37
C PHE A 673 -7.02 -18.19 18.65
N VAL A 674 -7.62 -18.43 19.82
CA VAL A 674 -7.12 -17.98 21.11
C VAL A 674 -7.06 -19.17 22.06
N ASN A 675 -5.84 -19.61 22.37
CA ASN A 675 -5.59 -20.64 23.37
C ASN A 675 -5.46 -20.01 24.76
N CYS A 676 -6.27 -20.46 25.72
CA CYS A 676 -6.37 -19.91 27.06
C CYS A 676 -5.97 -20.91 28.15
N HIS A 677 -5.45 -20.36 29.26
CA HIS A 677 -5.29 -21.07 30.52
C HIS A 677 -5.70 -20.11 31.65
N PHE A 678 -6.95 -20.24 32.12
CA PHE A 678 -7.54 -19.31 33.10
C PHE A 678 -7.37 -19.76 34.54
N ALA A 679 -7.69 -18.86 35.48
CA ALA A 679 -7.57 -19.09 36.91
C ALA A 679 -8.18 -20.43 37.37
N ALA A 680 -7.36 -21.22 38.07
CA ALA A 680 -7.73 -22.52 38.62
C ALA A 680 -8.51 -22.38 39.94
N HIS A 681 -9.00 -23.51 40.46
CA HIS A 681 -9.82 -23.66 41.67
C HIS A 681 -11.33 -23.41 41.47
N LEU A 682 -12.14 -24.15 42.23
CA LEU A 682 -13.60 -24.15 42.16
C LEU A 682 -14.20 -22.74 42.33
N GLU A 683 -13.77 -22.03 43.37
CA GLU A 683 -14.28 -20.71 43.79
C GLU A 683 -13.90 -19.54 42.86
N ALA A 684 -12.96 -19.73 41.94
CA ALA A 684 -12.36 -18.62 41.18
C ALA A 684 -13.16 -18.21 39.92
N VAL A 685 -14.48 -18.39 39.90
CA VAL A 685 -15.35 -18.11 38.73
C VAL A 685 -15.22 -16.65 38.30
N SER A 686 -15.38 -15.71 39.23
CA SER A 686 -15.26 -14.27 38.95
C SER A 686 -13.89 -13.89 38.37
N ARG A 687 -12.83 -14.60 38.78
CA ARG A 687 -11.49 -14.39 38.22
C ARG A 687 -11.38 -14.91 36.80
N ARG A 688 -11.95 -16.07 36.47
CA ARG A 688 -12.01 -16.59 35.10
C ARG A 688 -12.78 -15.65 34.16
N ASN A 689 -13.90 -15.09 34.64
CA ASN A 689 -14.66 -14.09 33.88
C ASN A 689 -13.82 -12.83 33.61
N ALA A 690 -13.08 -12.36 34.61
CA ALA A 690 -12.18 -11.21 34.49
C ALA A 690 -10.93 -11.49 33.63
N ASP A 691 -10.48 -12.75 33.56
CA ASP A 691 -9.42 -13.18 32.65
C ASP A 691 -9.93 -13.17 31.21
N PHE A 692 -11.16 -13.67 30.95
CA PHE A 692 -11.81 -13.59 29.64
C PHE A 692 -11.98 -12.14 29.14
N ASP A 693 -12.59 -11.26 29.95
CA ASP A 693 -12.81 -9.86 29.55
C ASP A 693 -11.49 -9.15 29.25
N HIS A 694 -10.46 -9.39 30.07
CA HIS A 694 -9.12 -8.86 29.81
C HIS A 694 -8.55 -9.36 28.48
N VAL A 695 -8.53 -10.67 28.25
CA VAL A 695 -8.02 -11.25 27.00
C VAL A 695 -8.78 -10.72 25.79
N TYR A 696 -10.10 -10.67 25.85
CA TYR A 696 -10.93 -10.22 24.73
C TYR A 696 -10.65 -8.75 24.36
N ARG A 697 -10.44 -7.89 25.37
CA ARG A 697 -10.21 -6.45 25.17
C ARG A 697 -8.77 -6.10 24.81
N THR A 698 -7.78 -6.84 25.32
CA THR A 698 -6.37 -6.43 25.19
C THR A 698 -5.55 -7.28 24.22
N MET A 699 -6.13 -8.33 23.63
CA MET A 699 -5.43 -9.09 22.59
C MET A 699 -5.26 -8.23 21.33
N SER A 700 -4.01 -7.97 20.97
CA SER A 700 -3.63 -7.22 19.77
C SER A 700 -2.57 -7.99 18.98
N PHE A 701 -2.86 -8.20 17.70
CA PHE A 701 -2.01 -8.89 16.74
C PHE A 701 -1.08 -7.93 15.99
N SER A 702 -1.30 -6.63 16.18
CA SER A 702 -0.42 -5.56 15.72
C SER A 702 0.94 -5.70 16.41
N ARG A 703 1.92 -6.28 15.69
CA ARG A 703 3.32 -6.03 16.05
C ARG A 703 3.53 -4.52 16.01
N PRO A 704 4.27 -3.90 16.94
CA PRO A 704 4.73 -2.52 16.77
C PRO A 704 5.68 -2.46 15.57
N THR A 705 5.11 -2.38 14.36
CA THR A 705 5.80 -2.33 13.09
C THR A 705 6.19 -0.90 12.77
N ASN A 706 7.23 -0.43 13.46
CA ASN A 706 8.07 0.70 13.01
C ASN A 706 9.55 0.26 12.92
N PHE A 707 9.82 -0.89 12.28
CA PHE A 707 11.19 -1.43 12.21
C PHE A 707 11.72 -1.79 10.81
N LEU A 708 11.06 -1.41 9.71
CA LEU A 708 11.59 -1.69 8.36
C LEU A 708 11.93 -0.46 7.50
N ASN A 709 11.76 0.77 7.99
CA ASN A 709 12.28 1.98 7.35
C ASN A 709 13.39 2.70 8.14
N ALA A 710 13.95 2.08 9.18
CA ALA A 710 15.06 2.64 9.97
C ALA A 710 16.19 1.62 10.15
N ALA A 711 16.84 1.25 9.05
CA ALA A 711 18.17 0.64 9.13
C ALA A 711 19.20 1.74 9.44
N ALA A 712 19.17 2.29 10.67
CA ALA A 712 20.28 2.95 11.38
C ALA A 712 19.78 3.73 12.61
N ALA A 713 19.48 3.05 13.73
CA ALA A 713 19.72 3.55 15.08
C ALA A 713 19.38 2.48 16.12
N SER A 714 20.32 2.24 17.01
CA SER A 714 20.34 1.18 18.02
C SER A 714 19.62 1.56 19.32
N THR A 715 18.91 0.57 19.88
CA THR A 715 18.74 0.24 21.31
C THR A 715 18.65 1.38 22.36
N SER A 716 17.44 1.60 22.90
CA SER A 716 17.19 1.45 24.36
C SER A 716 15.71 1.57 24.76
N SER A 717 15.40 0.77 25.78
CA SER A 717 14.22 0.65 26.64
C SER A 717 13.40 1.91 26.95
N SER A 718 12.11 1.88 26.62
CA SER A 718 11.03 2.25 27.55
C SER A 718 9.70 1.70 27.03
N VAL A 719 8.89 1.15 27.94
CA VAL A 719 7.54 0.64 27.68
C VAL A 719 6.62 1.84 27.42
N PRO A 720 5.99 2.00 26.24
CA PRO A 720 4.99 3.04 26.08
C PRO A 720 3.68 2.56 26.71
N THR A 721 3.41 3.05 27.91
CA THR A 721 2.06 2.97 28.51
C THR A 721 1.20 4.00 27.81
N PHE A 722 0.52 3.63 26.73
CA PHE A 722 -0.50 4.49 26.10
C PHE A 722 -1.68 4.65 27.06
N ARG A 723 -1.71 5.75 27.81
CA ARG A 723 -2.93 6.24 28.47
C ARG A 723 -3.68 7.12 27.47
N VAL A 724 -4.65 6.51 26.77
CA VAL A 724 -5.65 7.25 26.01
C VAL A 724 -6.65 7.84 27.01
N THR A 725 -6.64 9.16 27.18
CA THR A 725 -7.73 9.89 27.83
C THR A 725 -8.71 10.39 26.78
N ASN A 726 -9.96 9.94 26.92
CA ASN A 726 -11.24 10.46 26.41
C ASN A 726 -11.87 9.83 25.13
N SER A 727 -12.96 9.11 25.42
CA SER A 727 -14.27 9.08 24.73
C SER A 727 -14.40 8.50 23.31
N ALA A 728 -13.97 7.26 23.15
CA ALA A 728 -14.70 6.16 22.49
C ALA A 728 -13.89 4.90 22.79
N GLU A 729 -14.47 3.86 23.42
CA GLU A 729 -13.74 2.60 23.62
C GLU A 729 -13.29 2.09 22.25
N ALA A 730 -11.98 2.06 21.99
CA ALA A 730 -11.44 1.49 20.77
C ALA A 730 -11.93 0.03 20.67
N MET A 731 -12.54 -0.32 19.54
CA MET A 731 -13.07 -1.67 19.32
C MET A 731 -11.92 -2.68 19.40
N PRO A 732 -12.04 -3.77 20.19
CA PRO A 732 -10.99 -4.78 20.28
C PRO A 732 -10.77 -5.49 18.93
N GLU A 733 -9.52 -5.83 18.58
CA GLU A 733 -9.22 -6.49 17.29
C GLU A 733 -9.99 -7.82 17.10
N LEU A 734 -10.25 -8.57 18.19
CA LEU A 734 -11.03 -9.81 18.15
C LEU A 734 -12.52 -9.57 17.79
N SER A 735 -13.05 -8.37 18.00
CA SER A 735 -14.42 -8.02 17.61
C SER A 735 -14.57 -7.87 16.10
N GLU A 736 -13.49 -7.49 15.41
CA GLU A 736 -13.50 -7.23 13.98
C GLU A 736 -13.34 -8.52 13.14
N ALA A 737 -12.81 -9.59 13.71
CA ALA A 737 -12.61 -10.86 13.00
C ALA A 737 -13.94 -11.51 12.60
N GLU A 738 -14.00 -12.09 11.40
CA GLU A 738 -15.17 -12.82 10.90
C GLU A 738 -15.42 -14.13 11.65
N LYS A 739 -14.35 -14.76 12.15
CA LYS A 739 -14.44 -15.95 13.01
C LYS A 739 -13.46 -15.82 14.17
N VAL A 740 -13.91 -16.17 15.37
CA VAL A 740 -13.06 -16.26 16.57
C VAL A 740 -13.29 -17.61 17.22
N VAL A 741 -12.23 -18.34 17.54
CA VAL A 741 -12.28 -19.61 18.26
C VAL A 741 -11.49 -19.47 19.55
N PHE A 742 -12.15 -19.65 20.68
CA PHE A 742 -11.49 -19.81 21.98
C PHE A 742 -11.34 -21.29 22.27
N LEU A 743 -10.13 -21.71 22.61
CA LEU A 743 -9.82 -23.07 23.03
C LEU A 743 -8.93 -23.03 24.27
N GLY A 744 -8.85 -24.11 25.03
CA GLY A 744 -7.90 -24.18 26.14
C GLY A 744 -8.44 -24.81 27.40
N ASP A 745 -7.62 -24.76 28.45
CA ASP A 745 -8.01 -25.05 29.83
C ASP A 745 -8.64 -23.79 30.44
N LEU A 746 -9.95 -23.65 30.25
CA LEU A 746 -10.73 -22.55 30.78
C LEU A 746 -10.98 -22.69 32.28
N ASN A 747 -10.67 -23.85 32.87
CA ASN A 747 -10.71 -24.14 34.30
C ASN A 747 -12.06 -23.98 35.02
N TYR A 748 -13.18 -23.80 34.31
CA TYR A 748 -14.52 -23.87 34.91
C TYR A 748 -14.83 -25.28 35.40
N ARG A 749 -15.56 -25.37 36.51
CA ARG A 749 -15.79 -26.61 37.27
C ARG A 749 -17.27 -26.93 37.39
N LEU A 750 -17.57 -28.09 37.99
CA LEU A 750 -18.92 -28.45 38.40
C LEU A 750 -19.21 -27.89 39.79
N ASP A 751 -20.33 -27.19 39.95
CA ASP A 751 -20.74 -26.55 41.20
C ASP A 751 -21.92 -27.27 41.90
N GLY A 752 -21.91 -27.24 43.23
CA GLY A 752 -22.98 -27.82 44.06
C GLY A 752 -23.15 -29.34 43.92
N ILE A 753 -22.09 -30.07 43.56
CA ILE A 753 -22.07 -31.54 43.45
C ILE A 753 -20.85 -32.11 44.18
N SER A 754 -21.01 -33.25 44.87
CA SER A 754 -19.90 -33.95 45.52
C SER A 754 -19.08 -34.79 44.52
N TYR A 755 -17.89 -35.22 44.95
CA TYR A 755 -17.03 -36.08 44.13
C TYR A 755 -17.72 -37.42 43.78
N ASP A 756 -18.34 -38.07 44.76
CA ASP A 756 -18.97 -39.38 44.58
C ASP A 756 -20.20 -39.28 43.65
N GLU A 757 -21.05 -38.26 43.82
CA GLU A 757 -22.18 -38.00 42.91
C GLU A 757 -21.72 -37.73 41.47
N ALA A 758 -20.68 -36.92 41.30
CA ALA A 758 -20.14 -36.63 39.97
C ALA A 758 -19.61 -37.92 39.31
N ARG A 759 -18.91 -38.77 40.05
CA ARG A 759 -18.43 -40.08 39.59
C ARG A 759 -19.58 -41.00 39.19
N ASP A 760 -20.64 -41.03 39.98
CA ASP A 760 -21.84 -41.85 39.70
C ASP A 760 -22.51 -41.41 38.39
N PHE A 761 -22.76 -40.11 38.19
CA PHE A 761 -23.34 -39.62 36.95
C PHE A 761 -22.42 -39.86 35.73
N VAL A 762 -21.09 -39.73 35.89
CA VAL A 762 -20.13 -40.08 34.83
C VAL A 762 -20.22 -41.56 34.46
N SER A 763 -20.31 -42.45 35.46
CA SER A 763 -20.40 -43.90 35.22
C SER A 763 -21.70 -44.30 34.51
N GLN A 764 -22.79 -43.60 34.81
CA GLN A 764 -24.11 -43.77 34.19
C GLN A 764 -24.24 -43.02 32.85
N ARG A 765 -23.19 -42.31 32.41
CA ARG A 765 -23.19 -41.42 31.22
C ARG A 765 -24.32 -40.37 31.24
N CYS A 766 -24.74 -39.97 32.43
CA CYS A 766 -25.79 -38.98 32.68
C CYS A 766 -25.21 -37.56 32.59
N PHE A 767 -24.68 -37.20 31.42
CA PHE A 767 -23.98 -35.93 31.24
C PHE A 767 -24.92 -34.70 31.27
N ASP A 768 -26.23 -34.86 31.01
CA ASP A 768 -27.22 -33.78 31.13
C ASP A 768 -27.20 -33.11 32.50
N TRP A 769 -27.30 -33.91 33.56
CA TRP A 769 -27.28 -33.43 34.94
C TRP A 769 -25.97 -32.73 35.31
N LEU A 770 -24.84 -33.25 34.82
CA LEU A 770 -23.54 -32.61 35.05
C LEU A 770 -23.45 -31.26 34.31
N ARG A 771 -24.02 -31.13 33.11
CA ARG A 771 -24.02 -29.87 32.34
C ARG A 771 -24.84 -28.77 33.02
N GLU A 772 -25.88 -29.10 33.77
CA GLU A 772 -26.64 -28.14 34.59
C GLU A 772 -25.80 -27.55 35.73
N ARG A 773 -24.76 -28.28 36.15
CA ARG A 773 -23.83 -27.85 37.21
C ARG A 773 -22.54 -27.24 36.66
N ASP A 774 -22.38 -27.14 35.34
CA ASP A 774 -21.19 -26.57 34.71
C ASP A 774 -21.17 -25.04 34.85
N GLN A 775 -20.15 -24.53 35.56
CA GLN A 775 -20.01 -23.09 35.80
C GLN A 775 -19.91 -22.28 34.50
N LEU A 776 -19.23 -22.80 33.46
CA LEU A 776 -19.10 -22.07 32.20
C LEU A 776 -20.46 -21.87 31.52
N ARG A 777 -21.29 -22.91 31.48
CA ARG A 777 -22.66 -22.82 30.96
C ARG A 777 -23.51 -21.80 31.71
N ALA A 778 -23.44 -21.79 33.04
CA ALA A 778 -24.17 -20.81 33.85
C ALA A 778 -23.72 -19.36 33.55
N GLU A 779 -22.41 -19.12 33.44
CA GLU A 779 -21.86 -17.79 33.15
C GLU A 779 -22.14 -17.34 31.70
N MET A 780 -22.16 -18.26 30.73
CA MET A 780 -22.56 -17.99 29.35
C MET A 780 -24.06 -17.71 29.22
N ASP A 781 -24.91 -18.46 29.93
CA ASP A 781 -26.37 -18.24 29.91
C ASP A 781 -26.76 -16.91 30.57
N THR A 782 -26.03 -16.48 31.59
CA THR A 782 -26.23 -15.15 32.21
C THR A 782 -25.65 -14.01 31.38
N GLY A 783 -24.78 -14.30 30.40
CA GLY A 783 -24.15 -13.31 29.53
C GLY A 783 -22.94 -12.61 30.17
N ASN A 784 -22.31 -13.24 31.16
CA ASN A 784 -21.12 -12.70 31.84
C ASN A 784 -19.83 -12.94 31.05
N VAL A 785 -19.79 -13.99 30.23
CA VAL A 785 -18.60 -14.39 29.44
C VAL A 785 -18.99 -14.91 28.06
N PHE A 786 -18.04 -14.84 27.13
CA PHE A 786 -18.16 -15.40 25.77
C PHE A 786 -19.43 -15.01 25.04
N GLN A 787 -19.88 -13.76 25.20
CA GLN A 787 -21.15 -13.27 24.69
C GLN A 787 -21.30 -13.53 23.19
N GLY A 788 -22.38 -14.22 22.80
CA GLY A 788 -22.65 -14.60 21.40
C GLY A 788 -21.81 -15.77 20.84
N MET A 789 -20.88 -16.33 21.61
CA MET A 789 -20.15 -17.53 21.21
C MET A 789 -20.99 -18.78 21.41
N ARG A 790 -20.60 -19.83 20.69
CA ARG A 790 -21.28 -21.12 20.63
C ARG A 790 -20.33 -22.24 21.00
N GLU A 791 -20.88 -23.26 21.62
CA GLU A 791 -20.19 -24.49 21.98
C GLU A 791 -21.08 -25.68 21.60
N ALA A 792 -20.53 -26.71 20.95
CA ALA A 792 -21.29 -27.92 20.67
C ALA A 792 -21.68 -28.62 21.98
N ILE A 793 -22.85 -29.26 22.01
CA ILE A 793 -23.29 -29.98 23.20
C ILE A 793 -22.27 -31.09 23.54
N ILE A 794 -21.69 -31.00 24.73
CA ILE A 794 -20.70 -31.94 25.22
C ILE A 794 -21.35 -33.29 25.46
N THR A 795 -20.92 -34.33 24.74
CA THR A 795 -21.40 -35.71 24.87
C THR A 795 -20.34 -36.67 25.42
N PHE A 796 -19.19 -36.14 25.83
CA PHE A 796 -18.06 -36.90 26.37
C PHE A 796 -17.86 -36.65 27.88
N PRO A 797 -17.20 -37.57 28.61
CA PRO A 797 -16.94 -37.44 30.05
C PRO A 797 -16.09 -36.20 30.41
N PRO A 798 -16.18 -35.69 31.66
CA PRO A 798 -15.28 -34.64 32.16
C PRO A 798 -13.81 -34.95 31.93
N THR A 799 -13.04 -34.00 31.40
CA THR A 799 -11.66 -34.20 30.93
C THR A 799 -10.61 -34.09 32.03
N TYR A 800 -11.02 -33.62 33.20
CA TYR A 800 -10.20 -33.46 34.42
C TYR A 800 -10.94 -34.08 35.62
N LYS A 801 -10.30 -34.62 36.66
CA LYS A 801 -8.87 -34.88 36.84
C LYS A 801 -8.58 -36.37 36.78
N PHE A 802 -7.60 -36.78 35.99
CA PHE A 802 -7.17 -38.16 35.86
C PHE A 802 -5.82 -38.44 36.54
N GLU A 803 -5.61 -39.70 36.92
CA GLU A 803 -4.29 -40.25 37.19
C GLU A 803 -3.60 -40.60 35.87
N ARG A 804 -2.32 -40.25 35.75
CA ARG A 804 -1.55 -40.49 34.52
C ARG A 804 -1.36 -41.98 34.28
N HIS A 805 -1.35 -42.36 33.01
CA HIS A 805 -1.16 -43.74 32.53
C HIS A 805 -2.25 -44.73 32.99
N GLN A 806 -3.33 -44.25 33.61
CA GLN A 806 -4.52 -45.06 33.88
C GLN A 806 -5.53 -44.95 32.74
N VAL A 807 -6.00 -46.10 32.28
CA VAL A 807 -6.94 -46.21 31.15
C VAL A 807 -8.39 -46.14 31.63
N GLY A 808 -9.23 -45.51 30.81
CA GLY A 808 -10.68 -45.49 30.99
C GLY A 808 -11.16 -44.66 32.20
N LEU A 809 -12.46 -44.78 32.49
CA LEU A 809 -13.15 -44.00 33.53
C LEU A 809 -12.80 -44.43 34.96
N ALA A 810 -12.02 -45.49 35.15
CA ALA A 810 -11.49 -45.85 36.46
C ALA A 810 -10.37 -44.91 36.90
N GLY A 811 -9.71 -44.23 35.95
CA GLY A 811 -8.57 -43.37 36.21
C GLY A 811 -8.88 -41.97 36.74
N TYR A 812 -10.11 -41.67 37.17
CA TYR A 812 -10.37 -40.38 37.85
C TYR A 812 -9.68 -40.36 39.22
N ASP A 813 -9.20 -39.17 39.61
CA ASP A 813 -8.40 -38.91 40.81
C ASP A 813 -8.95 -39.65 42.04
N SER A 814 -8.26 -40.73 42.46
CA SER A 814 -8.58 -41.51 43.66
C SER A 814 -7.63 -41.16 44.82
N GLY A 815 -6.80 -40.12 44.64
CA GLY A 815 -5.89 -39.62 45.65
C GLY A 815 -6.57 -38.84 46.78
N GLU A 816 -5.79 -38.43 47.78
CA GLU A 816 -6.28 -37.77 49.00
C GLU A 816 -7.10 -36.49 48.75
N LYS A 817 -6.84 -35.79 47.64
CA LYS A 817 -7.50 -34.52 47.31
C LYS A 817 -8.87 -34.70 46.64
N LYS A 818 -9.20 -35.91 46.17
CA LYS A 818 -10.46 -36.28 45.48
C LYS A 818 -11.06 -35.14 44.67
N ARG A 819 -10.33 -34.65 43.65
CA ARG A 819 -10.80 -33.53 42.84
C ARG A 819 -12.05 -33.92 42.05
N ILE A 820 -13.13 -33.16 42.22
CA ILE A 820 -14.37 -33.36 41.48
C ILE A 820 -14.08 -33.31 39.96
N PRO A 821 -14.55 -34.30 39.19
CA PRO A 821 -14.43 -34.28 37.73
C PRO A 821 -15.01 -32.99 37.11
N ALA A 822 -14.35 -32.41 36.11
CA ALA A 822 -14.78 -31.17 35.45
C ALA A 822 -14.41 -31.13 33.96
N TRP A 823 -15.22 -30.41 33.16
CA TRP A 823 -14.90 -30.03 31.78
C TRP A 823 -14.10 -28.73 31.78
N CYS A 824 -12.82 -28.86 32.14
CA CYS A 824 -11.87 -27.75 32.11
C CYS A 824 -11.49 -27.35 30.67
N ASP A 825 -11.34 -28.34 29.80
CA ASP A 825 -10.82 -28.21 28.43
C ASP A 825 -11.97 -27.99 27.43
N ARG A 826 -12.03 -26.80 26.82
CA ARG A 826 -13.22 -26.36 26.04
C ARG A 826 -12.83 -25.76 24.70
N ILE A 827 -13.77 -25.78 23.75
CA ILE A 827 -13.62 -25.14 22.43
C ILE A 827 -14.94 -24.42 22.12
N LEU A 828 -14.89 -23.09 22.05
CA LEU A 828 -16.01 -22.20 21.76
C LEU A 828 -15.69 -21.37 20.54
N TYR A 829 -16.71 -20.90 19.83
CA TYR A 829 -16.48 -20.06 18.66
C TYR A 829 -17.59 -19.05 18.39
N ARG A 830 -17.22 -17.98 17.69
CA ARG A 830 -18.12 -17.02 17.04
C ARG A 830 -17.79 -17.00 15.56
N ASP A 831 -18.81 -16.84 14.72
CA ASP A 831 -18.67 -16.55 13.29
C ASP A 831 -19.51 -15.31 12.92
N CYS A 832 -19.82 -15.11 11.63
CA CYS A 832 -20.59 -13.94 11.19
C CYS A 832 -22.10 -14.08 11.38
N ARG A 833 -22.60 -15.25 11.83
CA ARG A 833 -24.03 -15.51 11.80
C ARG A 833 -24.73 -14.83 13.00
N PRO A 834 -25.71 -13.94 12.77
CA PRO A 834 -26.44 -13.29 13.85
C PRO A 834 -27.44 -14.23 14.54
N SER A 835 -27.87 -15.28 13.84
CA SER A 835 -28.74 -16.34 14.35
C SER A 835 -28.41 -17.67 13.69
N LEU A 836 -28.89 -18.78 14.27
CA LEU A 836 -28.65 -20.15 13.80
C LEU A 836 -29.12 -20.43 12.35
N VAL A 837 -29.97 -19.56 11.79
CA VAL A 837 -30.61 -19.77 10.48
C VAL A 837 -29.94 -18.96 9.36
N ALA A 838 -28.97 -18.10 9.67
CA ALA A 838 -28.32 -17.30 8.64
C ALA A 838 -27.35 -18.12 7.77
N ASP A 839 -27.46 -17.92 6.46
CA ASP A 839 -26.63 -18.55 5.42
C ASP A 839 -25.39 -17.74 5.08
N CYS A 840 -24.40 -18.42 4.49
CA CYS A 840 -23.14 -17.81 4.10
C CYS A 840 -23.29 -16.96 2.82
N ASN A 841 -23.08 -15.65 2.90
CA ASN A 841 -23.10 -14.72 1.76
C ASN A 841 -22.17 -13.53 2.08
N LEU A 842 -22.02 -12.52 1.21
CA LEU A 842 -21.05 -11.46 1.48
C LEU A 842 -21.43 -10.54 2.67
N ASP A 843 -22.70 -10.50 3.09
CA ASP A 843 -23.16 -9.83 4.31
C ASP A 843 -22.95 -10.70 5.57
N CYS A 844 -22.84 -12.02 5.42
CA CYS A 844 -22.55 -12.99 6.46
C CYS A 844 -21.42 -13.94 5.98
N PRO A 845 -20.18 -13.43 5.85
CA PRO A 845 -19.16 -14.04 5.01
C PRO A 845 -18.52 -15.31 5.56
N VAL A 846 -18.64 -15.57 6.85
CA VAL A 846 -18.11 -16.79 7.45
C VAL A 846 -19.19 -17.44 8.29
N VAL A 847 -19.54 -18.67 7.95
CA VAL A 847 -20.53 -19.47 8.65
C VAL A 847 -19.94 -20.83 8.94
N SER A 848 -19.91 -21.22 10.21
CA SER A 848 -19.39 -22.52 10.62
C SER A 848 -20.46 -23.36 11.31
N SER A 849 -20.29 -24.68 11.19
CA SER A 849 -21.01 -25.69 11.96
C SER A 849 -20.03 -26.72 12.51
N VAL A 850 -20.28 -27.21 13.71
CA VAL A 850 -19.46 -28.26 14.32
C VAL A 850 -19.88 -29.63 13.78
N LEU A 851 -18.92 -30.36 13.19
CA LEU A 851 -19.10 -31.75 12.73
C LEU A 851 -18.73 -32.78 13.81
N GLN A 852 -17.75 -32.43 14.65
CA GLN A 852 -17.23 -33.33 15.68
C GLN A 852 -16.82 -32.51 16.90
N TYR A 853 -17.09 -33.01 18.10
CA TYR A 853 -16.60 -32.45 19.36
C TYR A 853 -16.41 -33.56 20.39
N GLU A 854 -15.16 -33.94 20.64
CA GLU A 854 -14.82 -35.17 21.38
C GLU A 854 -13.60 -34.97 22.28
N ALA A 855 -13.54 -35.75 23.36
CA ALA A 855 -12.33 -35.96 24.16
C ALA A 855 -11.71 -37.32 23.82
N CYS A 856 -10.39 -37.38 23.62
CA CYS A 856 -9.68 -38.64 23.38
C CYS A 856 -9.35 -39.31 24.72
N MET A 857 -10.32 -40.10 25.22
CA MET A 857 -10.25 -40.72 26.54
C MET A 857 -9.21 -41.84 26.66
N ASP A 858 -8.74 -42.37 25.52
CA ASP A 858 -7.68 -43.36 25.36
C ASP A 858 -6.29 -42.77 25.59
N VAL A 859 -6.13 -41.45 25.47
CA VAL A 859 -4.87 -40.75 25.75
C VAL A 859 -4.67 -40.60 27.27
N THR A 860 -3.52 -41.03 27.79
CA THR A 860 -3.27 -41.13 29.24
C THR A 860 -2.03 -40.39 29.74
N ASP A 861 -1.33 -39.65 28.87
CA ASP A 861 -0.04 -39.00 29.19
C ASP A 861 -0.15 -37.83 30.20
N SER A 862 -1.36 -37.30 30.40
CA SER A 862 -1.64 -36.16 31.28
C SER A 862 -2.79 -36.47 32.24
N ASP A 863 -2.91 -35.66 33.29
CA ASP A 863 -4.08 -35.63 34.18
C ASP A 863 -5.30 -34.95 33.54
N HIS A 864 -5.14 -34.44 32.31
CA HIS A 864 -6.20 -34.01 31.41
C HIS A 864 -6.29 -34.88 30.15
N LYS A 865 -7.48 -34.98 29.58
CA LYS A 865 -7.72 -35.59 28.26
C LYS A 865 -7.70 -34.53 27.16
N PRO A 866 -7.00 -34.77 26.03
CA PRO A 866 -7.04 -33.85 24.91
C PRO A 866 -8.44 -33.80 24.31
N VAL A 867 -8.85 -32.61 23.87
CA VAL A 867 -10.14 -32.35 23.24
C VAL A 867 -9.90 -31.90 21.80
N ARG A 868 -10.77 -32.32 20.89
CA ARG A 868 -10.75 -31.90 19.49
C ARG A 868 -12.14 -31.53 18.99
N CYS A 869 -12.17 -30.59 18.05
CA CYS A 869 -13.37 -30.15 17.37
C CYS A 869 -13.08 -29.97 15.88
N ILE A 870 -13.98 -30.45 15.02
CA ILE A 870 -13.92 -30.20 13.57
C ILE A 870 -15.05 -29.26 13.19
N PHE A 871 -14.70 -28.11 12.63
CA PHE A 871 -15.63 -27.17 12.02
C PHE A 871 -15.71 -27.42 10.52
N SER A 872 -16.90 -27.47 9.95
CA SER A 872 -17.11 -27.17 8.53
C SER A 872 -17.40 -25.67 8.42
N THR A 873 -16.59 -24.94 7.66
CA THR A 873 -16.68 -23.48 7.55
C THR A 873 -16.89 -23.07 6.10
N ASP A 874 -18.04 -22.49 5.81
CA ASP A 874 -18.31 -21.82 4.55
C ASP A 874 -17.76 -20.41 4.60
N ILE A 875 -17.07 -20.01 3.54
CA ILE A 875 -16.42 -18.71 3.39
C ILE A 875 -16.91 -18.09 2.09
N ALA A 876 -17.74 -17.06 2.20
CA ALA A 876 -18.14 -16.26 1.05
C ALA A 876 -17.06 -15.21 0.75
N ARG A 877 -16.57 -15.20 -0.49
CA ARG A 877 -15.53 -14.31 -0.99
C ARG A 877 -15.93 -13.66 -2.30
N VAL A 878 -15.30 -12.53 -2.60
CA VAL A 878 -15.46 -11.85 -3.89
C VAL A 878 -14.44 -12.43 -4.86
N ASP A 879 -14.87 -12.80 -6.06
CA ASP A 879 -13.98 -13.00 -7.20
C ASP A 879 -13.63 -11.63 -7.78
N GLU A 880 -12.48 -11.07 -7.40
CA GLU A 880 -12.12 -9.70 -7.77
C GLU A 880 -11.86 -9.55 -9.27
N SER A 881 -11.48 -10.63 -9.98
CA SER A 881 -11.32 -10.62 -11.44
C SER A 881 -12.66 -10.48 -12.16
N THR A 882 -13.66 -11.25 -11.73
CA THR A 882 -15.02 -11.20 -12.28
C THR A 882 -15.70 -9.88 -11.91
N ARG A 883 -15.57 -9.44 -10.66
CA ARG A 883 -16.11 -8.15 -10.22
C ARG A 883 -15.52 -6.98 -11.00
N ARG A 884 -14.22 -7.02 -11.33
CA ARG A 884 -13.55 -6.00 -12.14
C ARG A 884 -14.07 -5.97 -13.59
N GLN A 885 -14.31 -7.12 -14.21
CA GLN A 885 -14.95 -7.18 -15.53
C GLN A 885 -16.35 -6.56 -15.50
N GLU A 886 -17.19 -6.96 -14.53
CA GLU A 886 -18.53 -6.40 -14.36
C GLU A 886 -18.51 -4.89 -14.08
N PHE A 887 -17.51 -4.40 -13.33
CA PHE A 887 -17.29 -2.98 -13.12
C PHE A 887 -17.06 -2.24 -14.45
N GLY A 888 -16.18 -2.78 -15.31
CA GLY A 888 -15.91 -2.22 -16.64
C GLY A 888 -17.15 -2.24 -17.54
N GLU A 889 -17.91 -3.33 -17.54
CA GLU A 889 -19.14 -3.45 -18.31
C GLU A 889 -20.22 -2.46 -17.87
N ILE A 890 -20.38 -2.22 -16.56
CA ILE A 890 -21.34 -1.23 -16.03
C ILE A 890 -20.97 0.17 -16.56
N LEU A 891 -19.69 0.54 -16.53
CA LEU A 891 -19.24 1.83 -17.06
C LEU A 891 -19.52 1.98 -18.57
N GLN A 892 -19.40 0.89 -19.33
CA GLN A 892 -19.60 0.88 -20.79
C GLN A 892 -21.06 0.73 -21.21
N SER A 893 -21.95 0.22 -20.36
CA SER A 893 -23.35 -0.07 -20.72
C SER A 893 -24.35 0.89 -20.09
N ASN A 894 -24.06 1.48 -18.93
CA ASN A 894 -25.02 2.32 -18.21
C ASN A 894 -25.06 3.75 -18.78
N GLU A 895 -26.16 4.12 -19.41
CA GLU A 895 -26.32 5.43 -20.06
C GLU A 895 -26.23 6.63 -19.10
N LYS A 896 -26.67 6.48 -17.84
CA LYS A 896 -26.55 7.56 -16.84
C LYS A 896 -25.09 7.81 -16.48
N ILE A 897 -24.31 6.73 -16.34
CA ILE A 897 -22.87 6.83 -16.10
C ILE A 897 -22.18 7.50 -17.29
N LYS A 898 -22.47 7.06 -18.52
CA LYS A 898 -21.91 7.69 -19.73
C LYS A 898 -22.22 9.18 -19.81
N TYR A 899 -23.47 9.56 -19.52
CA TYR A 899 -23.87 10.96 -19.51
C TYR A 899 -23.08 11.78 -18.48
N LEU A 900 -22.93 11.27 -17.26
CA LEU A 900 -22.12 11.91 -16.22
C LEU A 900 -20.66 12.02 -16.63
N LEU A 901 -20.04 10.93 -17.11
CA LEU A 901 -18.65 10.92 -17.58
C LEU A 901 -18.42 11.91 -18.72
N LYS A 902 -19.36 12.00 -19.68
CA LYS A 902 -19.31 13.00 -20.77
C LYS A 902 -19.38 14.43 -20.22
N GLY A 903 -20.21 14.67 -19.21
CA GLY A 903 -20.25 15.96 -18.50
C GLY A 903 -18.92 16.32 -17.82
N LEU A 904 -18.22 15.33 -17.25
CA LEU A 904 -16.91 15.54 -16.61
C LEU A 904 -15.79 15.86 -17.62
N CYS A 905 -15.92 15.41 -18.87
CA CYS A 905 -15.01 15.76 -19.96
C CYS A 905 -15.25 17.15 -20.56
N LYS A 906 -16.24 17.91 -20.06
CA LYS A 906 -16.49 19.27 -20.55
C LYS A 906 -15.32 20.18 -20.17
N ILE A 907 -14.68 20.76 -21.18
CA ILE A 907 -13.59 21.72 -21.01
C ILE A 907 -14.18 23.12 -21.16
N PRO A 908 -13.93 24.05 -20.21
CA PRO A 908 -14.36 25.44 -20.33
C PRO A 908 -13.83 26.09 -21.61
N ASP A 909 -14.66 26.91 -22.26
CA ASP A 909 -14.23 27.67 -23.42
C ASP A 909 -13.20 28.73 -23.01
N THR A 910 -12.02 28.67 -23.63
CA THR A 910 -10.91 29.59 -23.35
C THR A 910 -10.43 30.27 -24.62
N ILE A 911 -10.08 31.55 -24.50
CA ILE A 911 -9.53 32.37 -25.59
C ILE A 911 -8.13 32.83 -25.19
N ILE A 912 -7.20 32.76 -26.14
CA ILE A 912 -5.84 33.26 -26.00
C ILE A 912 -5.66 34.53 -26.83
N SER A 913 -4.95 35.54 -26.31
CA SER A 913 -4.78 36.83 -26.98
C SER A 913 -3.96 36.79 -28.27
N THR A 914 -3.00 35.88 -28.38
CA THR A 914 -2.15 35.73 -29.56
C THR A 914 -1.64 34.30 -29.70
N ASN A 915 -1.44 33.87 -30.95
CA ASN A 915 -0.80 32.59 -31.27
C ASN A 915 0.67 32.77 -31.69
N ASN A 916 1.14 34.01 -31.81
CA ASN A 916 2.51 34.36 -32.18
C ASN A 916 3.05 35.46 -31.25
N ILE A 917 4.23 35.24 -30.68
CA ILE A 917 4.95 36.14 -29.80
C ILE A 917 6.32 36.37 -30.44
N ILE A 918 6.74 37.63 -30.60
CA ILE A 918 8.07 37.99 -31.11
C ILE A 918 8.79 38.75 -30.00
N LEU A 919 9.90 38.19 -29.51
CA LEU A 919 10.72 38.75 -28.44
C LEU A 919 12.03 39.30 -29.00
N GLN A 920 12.41 40.52 -28.63
CA GLN A 920 13.78 41.03 -28.79
C GLN A 920 14.57 40.79 -27.50
N ASN A 921 15.87 41.10 -27.49
CA ASN A 921 16.73 40.89 -26.32
C ASN A 921 16.15 41.58 -25.07
N GLN A 922 15.94 40.81 -24.01
CA GLN A 922 15.38 41.25 -22.72
C GLN A 922 13.92 41.76 -22.78
N ASP A 923 13.16 41.40 -23.82
CA ASP A 923 11.75 41.77 -23.91
C ASP A 923 10.86 40.86 -23.05
N THR A 924 9.78 41.44 -22.51
CA THR A 924 8.68 40.71 -21.86
C THR A 924 7.38 41.01 -22.60
N LEU A 925 6.66 39.95 -23.00
CA LEU A 925 5.31 40.07 -23.57
C LEU A 925 4.29 39.36 -22.69
N ILE A 926 3.05 39.88 -22.67
CA ILE A 926 1.96 39.33 -21.87
C ILE A 926 1.02 38.51 -22.76
N LEU A 927 0.93 37.22 -22.49
CA LEU A 927 -0.05 36.31 -23.04
C LEU A 927 -1.29 36.30 -22.12
N ARG A 928 -2.46 36.65 -22.66
CA ARG A 928 -3.71 36.67 -21.90
C ARG A 928 -4.52 35.43 -22.21
N ILE A 929 -4.87 34.67 -21.17
CA ILE A 929 -5.76 33.50 -21.27
C ILE A 929 -7.06 33.86 -20.57
N THR A 930 -8.17 33.86 -21.31
CA THR A 930 -9.49 34.24 -20.80
C THR A 930 -10.41 33.02 -20.74
N ASN A 931 -11.01 32.77 -19.58
CA ASN A 931 -12.10 31.81 -19.42
C ASN A 931 -13.42 32.48 -19.82
N LYS A 932 -14.11 31.94 -20.82
CA LYS A 932 -15.43 32.41 -21.29
C LYS A 932 -16.59 31.63 -20.69
N CYS A 933 -16.29 30.63 -19.86
CA CYS A 933 -17.32 29.93 -19.12
C CYS A 933 -17.78 30.78 -17.92
N ALA A 934 -19.09 30.93 -17.76
CA ALA A 934 -19.69 31.66 -16.64
C ALA A 934 -19.86 30.79 -15.37
N GLU A 935 -19.75 29.47 -15.49
CA GLU A 935 -20.07 28.52 -14.40
C GLU A 935 -18.84 27.81 -13.84
N ASP A 936 -17.89 27.42 -14.70
CA ASP A 936 -16.79 26.53 -14.33
C ASP A 936 -15.42 27.21 -14.36
N ASN A 937 -14.58 26.86 -13.38
CA ASN A 937 -13.16 27.22 -13.39
C ASN A 937 -12.43 26.47 -14.51
N ALA A 938 -11.56 27.17 -15.22
CA ALA A 938 -10.60 26.58 -16.14
C ALA A 938 -9.24 26.42 -15.44
N GLN A 939 -8.56 25.31 -15.70
CA GLN A 939 -7.18 25.10 -15.28
C GLN A 939 -6.30 25.18 -16.51
N PHE A 940 -5.12 25.78 -16.39
CA PHE A 940 -4.17 25.82 -17.49
C PHE A 940 -2.79 25.35 -17.04
N GLU A 941 -2.07 24.75 -17.98
CA GLU A 941 -0.69 24.34 -17.88
C GLU A 941 -0.01 24.67 -19.20
N ILE A 942 1.15 25.33 -19.13
CA ILE A 942 1.94 25.71 -20.30
C ILE A 942 3.18 24.84 -20.32
N ILE A 943 3.37 24.13 -21.44
CA ILE A 943 4.56 23.30 -21.69
C ILE A 943 5.25 23.75 -22.98
N CYS A 944 6.51 23.37 -23.16
CA CYS A 944 7.22 23.56 -24.41
C CYS A 944 7.20 22.26 -25.23
N GLU A 945 6.57 22.27 -26.41
CA GLU A 945 6.51 21.11 -27.31
C GLU A 945 7.82 20.90 -28.07
N GLY A 946 8.49 21.98 -28.44
CA GLY A 946 9.74 21.91 -29.19
C GLY A 946 10.41 23.25 -29.42
N GLN A 947 11.69 23.21 -29.79
CA GLN A 947 12.48 24.38 -30.15
C GLN A 947 13.25 24.16 -31.46
N CYS A 948 13.62 25.24 -32.14
CA CYS A 948 14.43 25.24 -33.35
C CYS A 948 15.32 26.49 -33.39
N THR A 949 16.52 26.36 -33.93
CA THR A 949 17.38 27.50 -34.28
C THR A 949 17.13 27.86 -35.74
N VAL A 950 16.73 29.09 -36.01
CA VAL A 950 16.44 29.59 -37.36
C VAL A 950 17.74 30.12 -37.98
N MET A 951 18.14 29.56 -39.12
CA MET A 951 19.26 30.07 -39.92
C MET A 951 18.74 31.16 -40.87
N GLU A 952 19.44 32.29 -40.99
CA GLU A 952 19.03 33.45 -41.80
C GLU A 952 18.52 33.03 -43.19
N GLY A 953 17.25 33.33 -43.48
CA GLY A 953 16.63 33.14 -44.80
C GLY A 953 15.95 31.78 -45.08
N GLN A 954 15.93 30.83 -44.14
CA GLN A 954 15.19 29.56 -44.28
C GLN A 954 13.97 29.48 -43.34
N LYS A 955 12.87 28.88 -43.80
CA LYS A 955 11.75 28.48 -42.91
C LYS A 955 12.28 27.41 -41.95
N ALA A 956 12.01 27.55 -40.65
CA ALA A 956 12.29 26.54 -39.66
C ALA A 956 11.74 25.17 -40.12
N SER A 957 12.63 24.22 -40.41
CA SER A 957 12.27 22.86 -40.81
C SER A 957 12.91 21.88 -39.84
N ASN A 958 12.06 21.20 -39.07
CA ASN A 958 12.32 20.25 -37.98
C ASN A 958 12.54 20.91 -36.60
N HIS A 959 11.45 21.13 -35.86
CA HIS A 959 11.49 21.40 -34.42
C HIS A 959 11.99 20.16 -33.68
N GLN A 960 13.00 20.33 -32.83
CA GLN A 960 13.44 19.29 -31.92
C GLN A 960 12.40 19.17 -30.81
N LEU A 961 11.84 17.97 -30.63
CA LEU A 961 10.82 17.71 -29.61
C LEU A 961 11.42 17.97 -28.23
N ARG A 962 10.88 18.96 -27.51
CA ARG A 962 11.12 19.18 -26.08
C ARG A 962 10.00 18.57 -25.23
N GLY A 963 9.16 17.70 -25.81
CA GLY A 963 7.99 17.14 -25.15
C GLY A 963 8.24 16.77 -23.68
N SER A 964 7.35 17.21 -22.79
CA SER A 964 7.41 17.12 -21.32
C SER A 964 8.65 17.70 -20.61
N PHE A 965 9.60 18.26 -21.35
CA PHE A 965 10.66 19.08 -20.78
C PHE A 965 10.22 20.52 -20.69
N GLY A 966 10.77 21.14 -19.67
CA GLY A 966 10.55 22.52 -19.37
C GLY A 966 11.03 23.49 -20.44
N PHE A 967 10.73 24.77 -20.21
CA PHE A 967 11.03 25.86 -21.11
C PHE A 967 12.54 25.93 -21.44
N PRO A 968 12.91 26.25 -22.70
CA PRO A 968 14.28 26.54 -23.07
C PRO A 968 14.96 27.53 -22.12
N ARG A 969 16.27 27.44 -21.93
CA ARG A 969 16.99 28.30 -20.98
C ARG A 969 16.88 29.79 -21.26
N TRP A 970 16.70 30.19 -22.53
CA TRP A 970 16.50 31.58 -22.96
C TRP A 970 15.07 32.10 -22.73
N LEU A 971 14.11 31.21 -22.43
CA LEU A 971 12.69 31.54 -22.34
C LEU A 971 12.15 31.32 -20.92
N GLU A 972 11.58 32.36 -20.35
CA GLU A 972 10.88 32.32 -19.08
C GLU A 972 9.37 32.50 -19.28
N VAL A 973 8.59 31.65 -18.63
CA VAL A 973 7.12 31.69 -18.66
C VAL A 973 6.60 31.64 -17.23
N SER A 974 5.88 32.68 -16.82
CA SER A 974 5.38 32.82 -15.45
C SER A 974 4.01 33.51 -15.41
N PRO A 975 2.99 32.95 -14.73
CA PRO A 975 2.96 31.59 -14.20
C PRO A 975 2.77 30.55 -15.32
N ALA A 976 3.45 29.41 -15.23
CA ALA A 976 3.28 28.31 -16.19
C ALA A 976 2.04 27.44 -15.92
N THR A 977 1.48 27.47 -14.71
CA THR A 977 0.27 26.74 -14.34
C THR A 977 -0.63 27.61 -13.48
N GLY A 978 -1.94 27.36 -13.49
CA GLY A 978 -2.86 28.08 -12.63
C GLY A 978 -4.34 27.78 -12.86
N ILE A 979 -5.17 28.52 -12.13
CA ILE A 979 -6.64 28.43 -12.17
C ILE A 979 -7.20 29.77 -12.64
N ILE A 980 -8.15 29.73 -13.56
CA ILE A 980 -8.88 30.88 -14.08
C ILE A 980 -10.34 30.73 -13.66
N GLY A 981 -10.82 31.68 -12.87
CA GLY A 981 -12.23 31.75 -12.46
C GLY A 981 -13.18 31.94 -13.64
N PRO A 982 -14.50 31.80 -13.43
CA PRO A 982 -15.49 32.00 -14.49
C PRO A 982 -15.50 33.46 -14.94
N ASP A 983 -15.50 33.71 -16.25
CA ASP A 983 -15.39 35.06 -16.85
C ASP A 983 -14.15 35.88 -16.44
N HIS A 984 -13.13 35.23 -15.87
CA HIS A 984 -11.87 35.87 -15.52
C HIS A 984 -10.80 35.64 -16.59
N MET A 985 -9.73 36.44 -16.52
CA MET A 985 -8.53 36.29 -17.34
C MET A 985 -7.30 36.23 -16.46
N VAL A 986 -6.28 35.53 -16.95
CA VAL A 986 -4.93 35.49 -16.36
C VAL A 986 -3.94 36.07 -17.35
N GLU A 987 -2.96 36.81 -16.82
CA GLU A 987 -1.84 37.36 -17.56
C GLU A 987 -0.60 36.50 -17.31
N VAL A 988 -0.01 35.97 -18.38
CA VAL A 988 1.21 35.15 -18.35
C VAL A 988 2.32 35.97 -18.98
N SER A 989 3.38 36.25 -18.23
CA SER A 989 4.58 36.88 -18.76
C SER A 989 5.44 35.85 -19.50
N VAL A 990 5.76 36.16 -20.75
CA VAL A 990 6.70 35.43 -21.59
C VAL A 990 7.91 36.34 -21.80
N HIS A 991 9.04 36.00 -21.18
CA HIS A 991 10.23 36.84 -21.13
C HIS A 991 11.43 36.16 -21.78
N HIS A 992 12.19 36.93 -22.55
CA HIS A 992 13.50 36.52 -23.03
C HIS A 992 14.58 36.97 -22.04
N GLU A 993 15.39 36.05 -21.55
CA GLU A 993 16.55 36.35 -20.70
C GLU A 993 17.85 35.99 -21.47
N GLU A 994 18.87 36.85 -21.38
CA GLU A 994 20.19 36.51 -21.94
C GLU A 994 20.86 35.43 -21.08
N TYR A 995 21.29 34.32 -21.70
CA TYR A 995 21.87 33.19 -21.00
C TYR A 995 23.31 33.00 -21.42
N GLN A 996 24.24 33.44 -20.57
CA GLN A 996 25.65 33.14 -20.76
C GLN A 996 25.90 31.65 -20.47
N THR A 997 26.19 30.89 -21.52
CA THR A 997 26.74 29.53 -21.38
C THR A 997 28.06 29.61 -20.61
N LEU A 998 28.04 29.20 -19.34
CA LEU A 998 29.27 28.96 -18.57
C LEU A 998 30.01 27.78 -19.23
N GLU A 999 31.17 28.02 -19.83
CA GLU A 999 32.01 26.95 -20.41
C GLU A 999 32.40 25.90 -19.37
N GLU A 1000 32.40 24.63 -19.79
CA GLU A 1000 33.07 23.53 -19.09
C GLU A 1000 34.59 23.78 -19.07
N PHE A 1001 35.19 23.86 -17.87
CA PHE A 1001 36.63 23.80 -17.74
C PHE A 1001 37.12 22.37 -18.02
N VAL A 1002 37.79 22.15 -19.15
CA VAL A 1002 38.68 21.01 -19.36
C VAL A 1002 40.05 21.57 -19.80
N ASP A 1003 41.09 21.28 -19.00
CA ASP A 1003 42.51 21.59 -19.28
C ASP A 1003 42.90 23.06 -19.47
N GLY A 1004 42.20 24.02 -18.86
CA GLY A 1004 42.71 25.38 -18.64
C GLY A 1004 42.99 26.21 -19.90
N VAL A 1005 42.42 25.85 -21.05
CA VAL A 1005 42.47 26.63 -22.30
C VAL A 1005 41.07 27.08 -22.67
N VAL A 1006 40.86 28.39 -22.73
CA VAL A 1006 39.62 29.01 -23.25
C VAL A 1006 39.56 28.75 -24.75
N GLN A 1007 38.51 28.07 -25.21
CA GLN A 1007 38.30 27.80 -26.63
C GLN A 1007 37.05 28.56 -27.12
N ASN A 1008 37.26 29.80 -27.58
CA ASN A 1008 36.31 30.64 -28.32
C ASN A 1008 34.87 30.71 -27.76
N SER A 1009 34.56 31.82 -27.07
CA SER A 1009 33.20 32.20 -26.69
C SER A 1009 32.30 32.37 -27.92
N TRP A 1010 31.44 31.39 -28.20
CA TRP A 1010 30.32 31.55 -29.14
C TRP A 1010 29.03 31.45 -28.34
N CYS A 1011 28.38 32.58 -28.12
CA CYS A 1011 27.09 32.67 -27.45
C CYS A 1011 26.00 32.09 -28.37
N GLU A 1012 25.26 31.07 -27.93
CA GLU A 1012 24.05 30.61 -28.63
C GLU A 1012 23.01 31.73 -28.80
N ASP A 1013 23.08 32.78 -27.97
CA ASP A 1013 22.25 34.01 -27.99
C ASP A 1013 22.47 34.93 -29.21
N SER A 1014 23.27 34.51 -30.19
CA SER A 1014 23.53 35.28 -31.43
C SER A 1014 22.70 34.82 -32.64
N ARG A 1015 21.70 33.96 -32.41
CA ARG A 1015 20.87 33.34 -33.46
C ARG A 1015 19.39 33.55 -33.20
N ASP A 1016 18.60 33.63 -34.27
CA ASP A 1016 17.15 33.62 -34.17
C ASP A 1016 16.68 32.25 -33.67
N MET A 1017 15.82 32.24 -32.65
CA MET A 1017 15.35 31.02 -31.99
C MET A 1017 13.83 30.96 -32.04
N GLU A 1018 13.26 29.78 -32.24
CA GLU A 1018 11.81 29.56 -32.22
C GLU A 1018 11.46 28.46 -31.21
N ALA A 1019 10.45 28.71 -30.37
CA ALA A 1019 9.86 27.73 -29.46
C ALA A 1019 8.35 27.62 -29.68
N ILE A 1020 7.81 26.41 -29.52
CA ILE A 1020 6.37 26.14 -29.56
C ILE A 1020 5.89 25.88 -28.13
N LEU A 1021 5.12 26.83 -27.60
CA LEU A 1021 4.42 26.66 -26.33
C LEU A 1021 3.04 26.06 -26.57
N VAL A 1022 2.64 25.13 -25.70
CA VAL A 1022 1.30 24.54 -25.70
C VAL A 1022 0.62 24.91 -24.40
N VAL A 1023 -0.44 25.69 -24.49
CA VAL A 1023 -1.34 26.00 -23.37
C VAL A 1023 -2.40 24.90 -23.32
N LYS A 1024 -2.22 23.94 -22.41
CA LYS A 1024 -3.17 22.87 -22.12
C LYS A 1024 -4.22 23.38 -21.14
N VAL A 1025 -5.48 23.38 -21.54
CA VAL A 1025 -6.61 23.80 -20.70
C VAL A 1025 -7.42 22.59 -20.28
N ARG A 1026 -7.72 22.48 -18.98
CA ARG A 1026 -8.52 21.39 -18.38
C ARG A 1026 -9.74 21.95 -17.66
N GLY A 1027 -10.82 21.18 -17.70
CA GLY A 1027 -11.98 21.37 -16.82
C GLY A 1027 -11.72 20.84 -15.41
N LYS A 1028 -12.56 21.22 -14.46
CA LYS A 1028 -12.43 20.90 -13.02
C LYS A 1028 -12.18 19.41 -12.72
N TYR A 1029 -12.81 18.52 -13.50
CA TYR A 1029 -12.75 17.06 -13.34
C TYR A 1029 -12.39 16.34 -14.65
N SER A 1030 -11.89 17.07 -15.65
CA SER A 1030 -11.58 16.50 -16.96
C SER A 1030 -10.15 15.98 -16.99
N SER A 1031 -9.98 14.72 -17.39
CA SER A 1031 -8.67 14.20 -17.80
C SER A 1031 -8.29 14.63 -19.21
N GLN A 1032 -9.24 15.12 -20.02
CA GLN A 1032 -9.00 15.64 -21.36
C GLN A 1032 -8.56 17.10 -21.30
N THR A 1033 -7.65 17.46 -22.20
CA THR A 1033 -7.13 18.82 -22.37
C THR A 1033 -7.57 19.42 -23.70
N ARG A 1034 -7.74 20.74 -23.74
CA ARG A 1034 -7.83 21.53 -24.97
C ARG A 1034 -6.52 22.28 -25.12
N ASP A 1035 -5.84 22.01 -26.22
CA ASP A 1035 -4.48 22.50 -26.43
C ASP A 1035 -4.51 23.70 -27.39
N HIS A 1036 -3.86 24.78 -26.99
CA HIS A 1036 -3.64 25.94 -27.85
C HIS A 1036 -2.15 26.13 -28.07
N ARG A 1037 -1.72 26.24 -29.33
CA ARG A 1037 -0.32 26.41 -29.70
C ARG A 1037 0.03 27.89 -29.86
N VAL A 1038 1.09 28.31 -29.18
CA VAL A 1038 1.65 29.67 -29.25
C VAL A 1038 3.10 29.57 -29.69
N ARG A 1039 3.43 30.19 -30.81
CA ARG A 1039 4.79 30.26 -31.35
C ARG A 1039 5.52 31.46 -30.76
N VAL A 1040 6.69 31.24 -30.21
CA VAL A 1040 7.56 32.28 -29.66
C VAL A 1040 8.81 32.36 -30.50
N HIS A 1041 9.04 33.51 -31.14
CA HIS A 1041 10.20 33.77 -31.97
C HIS A 1041 11.08 34.83 -31.31
N HIS A 1042 12.34 34.50 -31.04
CA HIS A 1042 13.35 35.44 -30.61
C HIS A 1042 14.10 35.96 -31.85
N CYS A 1043 14.11 37.29 -32.03
CA CYS A 1043 14.87 37.95 -33.09
C CYS A 1043 16.08 38.66 -32.48
N TYR A 1044 17.28 38.24 -32.86
CA TYR A 1044 18.51 38.87 -32.38
C TYR A 1044 18.74 40.21 -33.10
N SER A 1045 18.78 41.31 -32.34
CA SER A 1045 19.10 42.64 -32.87
C SER A 1045 20.47 43.09 -32.40
N ALA A 1046 21.51 42.93 -33.22
CA ALA A 1046 22.86 43.41 -32.91
C ALA A 1046 22.86 44.92 -32.59
N LYS A 1047 23.17 45.29 -31.34
CA LYS A 1047 23.41 46.69 -30.96
C LYS A 1047 24.65 47.21 -31.71
N LYS A 1048 24.46 48.10 -32.69
CA LYS A 1048 25.55 48.91 -33.28
C LYS A 1048 26.04 49.92 -32.23
N ASN A 1049 27.12 49.60 -31.52
CA ASN A 1049 27.94 50.60 -30.86
C ASN A 1049 28.82 51.29 -31.93
N GLN A 1050 28.39 52.46 -32.41
CA GLN A 1050 29.26 53.35 -33.19
C GLN A 1050 30.12 54.18 -32.24
N THR A 1051 31.39 53.82 -32.11
CA THR A 1051 32.46 54.78 -31.80
C THR A 1051 32.93 55.39 -33.12
N ASP A 1052 32.78 56.71 -33.22
CA ASP A 1052 33.20 57.53 -34.35
C ASP A 1052 34.72 57.44 -34.62
N SER A 1053 35.07 57.12 -35.86
CA SER A 1053 36.19 57.76 -36.55
C SER A 1053 35.95 57.71 -38.06
N GLN A 1054 35.56 58.86 -38.61
CA GLN A 1054 35.51 59.18 -40.05
C GLN A 1054 36.91 58.97 -40.72
N PRO A 1055 37.00 58.70 -42.05
CA PRO A 1055 36.64 59.71 -43.05
C PRO A 1055 35.89 59.25 -44.32
N ASN A 1056 35.08 60.19 -44.79
CA ASN A 1056 34.50 60.45 -46.12
C ASN A 1056 35.05 59.64 -47.32
N ASN A 1057 34.14 59.01 -48.09
CA ASN A 1057 33.65 59.61 -49.35
C ASN A 1057 32.55 58.79 -50.06
N SER A 1058 31.61 59.56 -50.63
CA SER A 1058 30.80 59.32 -51.86
C SER A 1058 29.41 58.65 -51.79
N SER A 1059 28.42 59.55 -51.97
CA SER A 1059 27.18 59.50 -52.78
C SER A 1059 26.02 58.55 -52.41
N ASP A 1060 24.97 59.21 -51.91
CA ASP A 1060 23.57 58.82 -51.78
C ASP A 1060 22.91 58.27 -53.05
N ILE A 1061 22.05 57.24 -52.88
CA ILE A 1061 20.71 57.17 -53.49
C ILE A 1061 19.72 56.67 -52.42
N GLN A 1062 18.59 57.38 -52.33
CA GLN A 1062 17.56 57.43 -51.30
C GLN A 1062 16.75 56.14 -51.04
N ALA A 1063 16.41 55.91 -49.76
CA ALA A 1063 15.13 55.33 -49.34
C ALA A 1063 14.56 56.10 -48.14
N SER A 1064 13.34 56.60 -48.30
CA SER A 1064 12.64 57.51 -47.41
C SER A 1064 12.04 56.81 -46.18
N VAL A 1065 12.37 57.41 -45.04
CA VAL A 1065 11.76 57.38 -43.70
C VAL A 1065 10.23 57.34 -43.69
N LEU A 1066 9.65 56.58 -42.76
CA LEU A 1066 8.53 57.04 -41.90
C LEU A 1066 8.56 56.29 -40.55
N ARG A 1067 8.85 57.04 -39.48
CA ARG A 1067 8.77 56.63 -38.07
C ARG A 1067 7.38 56.94 -37.52
N ARG A 1068 6.83 55.94 -36.82
CA ARG A 1068 6.05 55.92 -35.56
C ARG A 1068 4.91 56.93 -35.24
N SER A 1069 3.93 56.28 -34.59
CA SER A 1069 3.02 56.68 -33.50
C SER A 1069 1.81 57.56 -33.80
N ASP A 1070 0.61 57.07 -33.46
CA ASP A 1070 -0.13 57.62 -32.32
C ASP A 1070 -1.20 56.65 -31.79
N PHE A 1071 -1.30 56.58 -30.46
CA PHE A 1071 -2.40 56.03 -29.69
C PHE A 1071 -3.47 57.10 -29.55
N GLN A 1072 -4.73 56.81 -29.87
CA GLN A 1072 -5.87 57.55 -29.32
C GLN A 1072 -7.02 56.63 -28.93
N ARG A 1073 -7.48 56.83 -27.69
CA ARG A 1073 -8.67 56.28 -27.06
C ARG A 1073 -9.89 56.36 -27.99
N LEU A 1074 -10.67 55.28 -28.09
CA LEU A 1074 -12.11 55.38 -28.33
C LEU A 1074 -12.85 54.25 -27.61
N SER A 1075 -13.90 54.70 -26.93
CA SER A 1075 -14.93 53.97 -26.20
C SER A 1075 -15.87 53.24 -27.14
N SER A 1076 -16.44 52.13 -26.65
CA SER A 1076 -17.77 51.56 -26.96
C SER A 1076 -18.25 51.53 -28.42
N SER A 1077 -18.32 50.32 -29.01
CA SER A 1077 -19.51 49.90 -29.78
C SER A 1077 -19.46 48.41 -30.09
N TYR A 1078 -20.55 47.73 -29.73
CA TYR A 1078 -21.04 46.52 -30.39
C TYR A 1078 -20.97 46.70 -31.91
N ASP A 1079 -20.16 45.91 -32.62
CA ASP A 1079 -20.38 45.45 -34.00
C ASP A 1079 -19.12 44.83 -34.61
N VAL A 1080 -18.72 43.64 -34.13
CA VAL A 1080 -17.85 42.73 -34.90
C VAL A 1080 -18.29 41.27 -34.73
N VAL A 1081 -19.57 41.06 -34.42
CA VAL A 1081 -20.17 39.71 -34.33
C VAL A 1081 -20.67 39.23 -35.71
N ASP A 1082 -20.92 40.14 -36.67
CA ASP A 1082 -21.52 39.79 -37.96
C ASP A 1082 -20.55 39.51 -39.11
N ARG A 1083 -19.23 39.51 -38.88
CA ARG A 1083 -18.24 39.20 -39.95
C ARG A 1083 -17.46 37.90 -39.79
N LEU A 1084 -17.71 37.12 -38.73
CA LEU A 1084 -17.07 35.81 -38.51
C LEU A 1084 -17.98 34.62 -38.84
N HIS A 1085 -19.21 34.85 -39.31
CA HIS A 1085 -20.16 33.78 -39.63
C HIS A 1085 -19.98 33.12 -41.01
N ASN A 1086 -19.10 33.64 -41.87
CA ASN A 1086 -18.88 33.09 -43.21
C ASN A 1086 -17.41 32.75 -43.43
N LEU A 1087 -16.99 31.57 -42.98
CA LEU A 1087 -15.98 30.72 -43.63
C LEU A 1087 -16.01 29.35 -42.92
N HIS A 1088 -16.93 28.49 -43.40
CA HIS A 1088 -16.91 27.05 -43.14
C HIS A 1088 -15.86 26.38 -44.05
N SER A 1089 -15.07 25.48 -43.43
CA SER A 1089 -14.56 24.17 -43.90
C SER A 1089 -13.76 24.10 -45.23
N PRO A 1090 -12.78 23.18 -45.36
CA PRO A 1090 -12.26 22.17 -44.41
C PRO A 1090 -10.96 22.57 -43.71
#